data_AF-A0A0R0HEE1-F1
#
_entry.id   AF-A0A0R0HEE1-F1
#
_cell.length_a   1.000
_cell.length_b   1.000
_cell.length_c   1.000
_cell.angle_alpha   90.00
_cell.angle_beta   90.00
_cell.angle_gamma   90.00
#
_symmetry.space_group_name_H-M   'P 1'
#
loop_
_entity.id
_entity.type
_entity.pdbx_description
1 polymer ?
#
loop_
_entity_poly.entity_id
_entity_poly.type
_entity_poly.pdbx_seq_one_letter_code
_entity_poly.pdbx_strand_id
1 'polypeptide(L)'
;MHLQLGETSQPVWVEFSYTLNQITDNDQEKNSLILMKSGVVSDDGTRGYFCTKNGTLVELDAVESPRWTNHGQPAGANVAAIAVVASKREVVYTISSAGDLYEYDRKSKPSWKKHIWQEKTAKVSPLLPSKGCILHGLSGDHSESLFLLTKEGTLVERRLHQRKWKWVVHGSPEHQTLTSITLALQDESSETFISLFFPTSTGSVFEYQMPKQLGTVPNNQFPGAWGSHEHPLHAKAARGIAGLPLQVGRILFALDDGRLAELHLAGLGGETSGPSVPQNFRRKASTKYVWTILDVPESEGWNAEYCTEERGPRNCMAGTKDESNDSGISSVTGRRKQSQAQNYYLLLGTSGEPNKSSEEYNLPDDWIRSNFRLRLLYEGKSFFLITNDGLVFEYVCIENVWVWLRHDSSSTMNGIVGSYNGSLFMADTFGSLFLREWSDNEIAWRNCTAMRKGRSIVGGQPWDRLPGKARRATTEDSIFFVSKNGRLLQFMVYMREFKWKDCKNPQNVKVASIVDQELFRENIVFVTGRNGRLYQYNKVTDLWHEHYQSQHLILSEFPGTVISPSTKSLSGSLFMLSREGGLVEYQWNTWYGWNWVEHGTPYKGVILVGSPGPSFEGNQLLLIGSDGNVHLRYMDKNAWKWKDCGFPSMGNKIGEAHIGGGVHEEKPVRIDENCASGLNKDQDNLADLNLNCEPKVASTRPIPFSEGSVIFELRDGRLAELQLVEETEWTWSRIIGTPNSLCLENYWIALASS
;
A
#
# COMPACT_ATOMS: atom_id res chain seq x y z
N MET A 1 21.25 -16.50 1.24
CA MET A 1 21.34 -15.88 2.57
C MET A 1 20.94 -16.91 3.61
N HIS A 2 21.54 -16.91 4.80
CA HIS A 2 21.15 -17.76 5.93
C HIS A 2 20.82 -16.88 7.14
N LEU A 3 19.84 -17.29 7.95
CA LEU A 3 19.41 -16.57 9.15
C LEU A 3 20.24 -17.01 10.35
N GLN A 4 21.10 -16.15 10.88
CA GLN A 4 21.80 -16.39 12.14
C GLN A 4 21.18 -15.55 13.26
N LEU A 5 21.15 -16.08 14.47
CA LEU A 5 20.84 -15.27 15.65
C LEU A 5 22.12 -14.49 16.01
N GLY A 6 22.06 -13.16 15.93
CA GLY A 6 23.15 -12.30 16.39
C GLY A 6 23.36 -12.42 17.90
N GLU A 7 24.42 -11.79 18.42
CA GLU A 7 24.75 -11.81 19.87
C GLU A 7 23.60 -11.34 20.78
N THR A 8 22.67 -10.54 20.24
CA THR A 8 21.46 -10.04 20.91
C THR A 8 20.21 -10.92 20.68
N SER A 9 20.35 -12.12 20.12
CA SER A 9 19.25 -13.01 19.71
C SER A 9 18.31 -12.42 18.64
N GLN A 10 18.75 -11.40 17.90
CA GLN A 10 18.02 -10.90 16.73
C GLN A 10 18.36 -11.71 15.48
N PRO A 11 17.38 -12.06 14.64
CA PRO A 11 17.65 -12.74 13.37
C PRO A 11 18.38 -11.79 12.41
N VAL A 12 19.63 -12.11 12.10
CA VAL A 12 20.48 -11.43 11.14
C VAL A 12 20.57 -12.28 9.88
N TRP A 13 20.22 -11.69 8.74
CA TRP A 13 20.44 -12.30 7.44
C TRP A 13 21.91 -12.14 7.05
N VAL A 14 22.62 -13.26 6.95
CA VAL A 14 24.00 -13.29 6.48
C VAL A 14 24.01 -13.64 5.00
N GLU A 15 24.65 -12.77 4.21
CA GLU A 15 24.82 -12.98 2.79
C GLU A 15 25.80 -14.13 2.54
N PHE A 16 25.41 -15.06 1.67
CA PHE A 16 26.20 -16.25 1.38
C PHE A 16 26.84 -16.09 0.01
N SER A 17 28.15 -15.87 -0.04
CA SER A 17 28.89 -15.68 -1.28
C SER A 17 29.14 -17.03 -1.96
N TYR A 18 28.48 -17.27 -3.08
CA TYR A 18 28.69 -18.44 -3.93
C TYR A 18 30.11 -18.41 -4.52
N THR A 19 31.02 -19.24 -4.01
CA THR A 19 32.32 -19.48 -4.65
C THR A 19 32.22 -20.73 -5.51
N LEU A 20 32.05 -20.51 -6.82
CA LEU A 20 31.88 -21.50 -7.90
C LEU A 20 33.00 -22.58 -7.97
N ASN A 21 34.09 -22.44 -7.21
CA ASN A 21 35.27 -23.32 -7.26
C ASN A 21 35.15 -24.63 -6.47
N GLN A 22 34.01 -24.92 -5.83
CA GLN A 22 33.87 -26.12 -4.98
C GLN A 22 33.04 -27.26 -5.58
N ILE A 23 32.41 -27.06 -6.75
CA ILE A 23 31.79 -28.18 -7.47
C ILE A 23 32.92 -28.92 -8.18
N THR A 24 33.25 -30.10 -7.68
CA THR A 24 34.24 -31.02 -8.26
C THR A 24 33.66 -31.68 -9.52
N ASP A 25 33.37 -30.90 -10.56
CA ASP A 25 33.14 -31.43 -11.91
C ASP A 25 34.46 -31.40 -12.68
N ASN A 26 34.91 -32.58 -13.12
CA ASN A 26 36.15 -32.78 -13.88
C ASN A 26 36.12 -32.22 -15.32
N ASP A 27 35.08 -31.48 -15.71
CA ASP A 27 34.89 -30.99 -17.08
C ASP A 27 35.10 -29.47 -17.16
N GLN A 28 36.36 -29.08 -17.45
CA GLN A 28 36.85 -27.69 -17.50
C GLN A 28 36.26 -26.80 -18.62
N GLU A 29 35.28 -27.23 -19.42
CA GLU A 29 34.89 -26.50 -20.65
C GLU A 29 33.51 -25.84 -20.67
N LYS A 30 32.72 -25.83 -19.60
CA LYS A 30 31.44 -25.09 -19.56
C LYS A 30 31.15 -24.41 -18.22
N ASN A 31 31.87 -23.34 -17.90
CA ASN A 31 31.46 -22.40 -16.85
C ASN A 31 30.29 -21.51 -17.33
N SER A 32 29.14 -22.12 -17.61
CA SER A 32 27.86 -21.40 -17.60
C SER A 32 27.41 -21.26 -16.15
N LEU A 33 27.09 -20.05 -15.70
CA LEU A 33 26.50 -19.76 -14.39
C LEU A 33 25.41 -20.82 -14.06
N ILE A 34 25.65 -21.68 -13.07
CA ILE A 34 24.68 -22.69 -12.63
C ILE A 34 23.59 -21.95 -11.85
N LEU A 35 22.51 -21.59 -12.56
CA LEU A 35 21.34 -20.97 -11.96
C LEU A 35 20.45 -22.05 -11.34
N MET A 36 20.12 -21.90 -10.06
CA MET A 36 19.16 -22.75 -9.37
C MET A 36 17.74 -22.40 -9.82
N LYS A 37 16.86 -23.41 -9.90
CA LYS A 37 15.46 -23.24 -10.31
C LYS A 37 14.50 -23.45 -9.14
N SER A 38 14.71 -24.49 -8.34
CA SER A 38 13.92 -24.76 -7.13
C SER A 38 14.71 -25.66 -6.18
N GLY A 39 14.31 -25.69 -4.90
CA GLY A 39 14.95 -26.53 -3.89
C GLY A 39 13.98 -27.12 -2.88
N VAL A 40 14.41 -28.21 -2.24
CA VAL A 40 13.69 -28.91 -1.17
C VAL A 40 14.70 -29.28 -0.08
N VAL A 41 14.35 -29.04 1.17
CA VAL A 41 15.15 -29.41 2.35
C VAL A 41 14.72 -30.80 2.82
N SER A 42 15.66 -31.60 3.31
CA SER A 42 15.39 -32.90 3.93
C SER A 42 14.59 -32.77 5.23
N ASP A 43 13.86 -33.82 5.61
CA ASP A 43 12.99 -33.81 6.80
C ASP A 43 13.75 -33.54 8.12
N ASP A 44 15.04 -33.83 8.16
CA ASP A 44 15.92 -33.60 9.31
C ASP A 44 16.58 -32.21 9.31
N GLY A 45 16.32 -31.39 8.27
CA GLY A 45 16.86 -30.03 8.14
C GLY A 45 18.36 -29.97 7.85
N THR A 46 19.04 -31.10 7.66
CA THR A 46 20.50 -31.14 7.55
C THR A 46 21.02 -30.89 6.13
N ARG A 47 20.19 -31.20 5.11
CA ARG A 47 20.59 -31.17 3.69
C ARG A 47 19.58 -30.43 2.83
N GLY A 48 20.09 -29.67 1.86
CA GLY A 48 19.30 -29.02 0.82
C GLY A 48 19.53 -29.67 -0.53
N TYR A 49 18.46 -29.99 -1.26
CA TYR A 49 18.53 -30.49 -2.64
C TYR A 49 17.96 -29.46 -3.60
N PHE A 50 18.63 -29.23 -4.72
CA PHE A 50 18.28 -28.20 -5.69
C PHE A 50 18.24 -28.78 -7.10
N CYS A 51 17.28 -28.34 -7.90
CA CYS A 51 17.32 -28.55 -9.34
C CYS A 51 17.87 -27.31 -10.04
N THR A 52 18.77 -27.51 -10.99
CA THR A 52 19.37 -26.43 -11.78
C THR A 52 18.53 -26.13 -13.01
N LYS A 53 18.67 -24.93 -13.60
CA LYS A 53 18.06 -24.61 -14.90
C LYS A 53 18.54 -25.55 -16.02
N ASN A 54 19.73 -26.14 -15.86
CA ASN A 54 20.30 -27.12 -16.79
C ASN A 54 19.74 -28.54 -16.58
N GLY A 55 18.88 -28.76 -15.58
CA GLY A 55 18.19 -30.03 -15.36
C GLY A 55 18.97 -31.06 -14.55
N THR A 56 19.95 -30.64 -13.76
CA THR A 56 20.72 -31.51 -12.85
C THR A 56 20.23 -31.40 -11.40
N LEU A 57 20.48 -32.44 -10.61
CA LEU A 57 20.26 -32.48 -9.16
C LEU A 57 21.56 -32.13 -8.43
N VAL A 58 21.49 -31.18 -7.51
CA VAL A 58 22.62 -30.73 -6.69
C VAL A 58 22.23 -30.80 -5.21
N GLU A 59 23.16 -31.21 -4.35
CA GLU A 59 23.00 -31.31 -2.90
C GLU A 59 23.92 -30.31 -2.19
N LEU A 60 23.42 -29.73 -1.10
CA LEU A 60 24.14 -28.91 -0.13
C LEU A 60 24.20 -29.67 1.20
N ASP A 61 25.40 -30.07 1.60
CA ASP A 61 25.69 -30.78 2.85
C ASP A 61 26.31 -29.80 3.88
N ALA A 62 25.83 -29.85 5.12
CA ALA A 62 26.24 -29.04 6.28
C ALA A 62 26.12 -27.51 6.14
N VAL A 63 25.08 -26.92 6.75
CA VAL A 63 24.81 -25.47 6.77
C VAL A 63 25.96 -24.64 7.39
N GLU A 64 26.72 -25.22 8.33
CA GLU A 64 27.86 -24.57 8.99
C GLU A 64 29.16 -24.57 8.15
N SER A 65 29.32 -25.53 7.22
CA SER A 65 30.45 -25.61 6.30
C SER A 65 29.99 -26.18 4.95
N PRO A 66 29.37 -25.36 4.10
CA PRO A 66 28.58 -25.83 2.97
C PRO A 66 29.45 -26.52 1.94
N ARG A 67 29.11 -27.79 1.66
CA ARG A 67 29.69 -28.58 0.59
C ARG A 67 28.65 -28.84 -0.47
N TRP A 68 28.94 -28.41 -1.69
CA TRP A 68 28.09 -28.63 -2.86
C TRP A 68 28.49 -29.92 -3.58
N THR A 69 27.54 -30.79 -3.85
CA THR A 69 27.75 -32.04 -4.59
C THR A 69 26.80 -32.11 -5.79
N ASN A 70 27.32 -32.32 -7.00
CA ASN A 70 26.51 -32.52 -8.21
C ASN A 70 26.20 -34.02 -8.40
N HIS A 71 24.92 -34.37 -8.45
CA HIS A 71 24.43 -35.75 -8.63
C HIS A 71 24.04 -36.05 -10.08
N GLY A 72 24.18 -35.07 -10.98
CA GLY A 72 23.88 -35.20 -12.40
C GLY A 72 22.37 -35.31 -12.68
N GLN A 73 22.02 -36.06 -13.71
CA GLN A 73 20.64 -36.24 -14.18
C GLN A 73 20.38 -37.70 -14.57
N PRO A 74 19.12 -38.17 -14.55
CA PRO A 74 18.78 -39.52 -15.00
C PRO A 74 19.07 -39.73 -16.49
N ALA A 75 19.38 -40.97 -16.89
CA ALA A 75 19.67 -41.30 -18.28
C ALA A 75 18.45 -40.98 -19.19
N GLY A 76 18.65 -40.11 -20.17
CA GLY A 76 17.63 -39.70 -21.15
C GLY A 76 16.55 -38.76 -20.62
N ALA A 77 16.71 -38.18 -19.42
CA ALA A 77 15.74 -37.25 -18.84
C ALA A 77 16.43 -36.16 -18.01
N ASN A 78 15.73 -35.05 -17.80
CA ASN A 78 16.17 -33.96 -16.93
C ASN A 78 15.47 -34.01 -15.56
N VAL A 79 16.04 -33.33 -14.57
CA VAL A 79 15.41 -33.07 -13.27
C VAL A 79 14.64 -31.74 -13.35
N ALA A 80 13.33 -31.81 -13.59
CA ALA A 80 12.51 -30.61 -13.74
C ALA A 80 11.99 -30.06 -12.41
N ALA A 81 11.69 -30.95 -11.47
CA ALA A 81 11.28 -30.67 -10.10
C ALA A 81 11.72 -31.79 -9.14
N ILE A 82 11.93 -31.46 -7.88
CA ILE A 82 12.13 -32.42 -6.80
C ILE A 82 10.77 -32.62 -6.11
N ALA A 83 10.26 -33.84 -6.14
CA ALA A 83 8.95 -34.14 -5.57
C ALA A 83 9.03 -34.20 -4.04
N VAL A 84 9.94 -35.00 -3.50
CA VAL A 84 10.17 -35.14 -2.05
C VAL A 84 11.53 -35.81 -1.78
N VAL A 85 12.07 -35.58 -0.59
CA VAL A 85 13.27 -36.23 -0.07
C VAL A 85 12.84 -37.17 1.04
N ALA A 86 13.18 -38.45 0.95
CA ALA A 86 12.82 -39.45 1.95
C ALA A 86 14.01 -39.76 2.84
N SER A 87 14.13 -39.05 3.97
CA SER A 87 15.30 -39.16 4.86
C SER A 87 15.51 -40.56 5.42
N LYS A 88 14.42 -41.31 5.75
CA LYS A 88 14.53 -42.69 6.28
C LYS A 88 15.20 -43.68 5.33
N ARG A 89 15.08 -43.46 4.02
CA ARG A 89 15.68 -44.31 2.98
C ARG A 89 16.89 -43.65 2.30
N GLU A 90 17.19 -42.39 2.63
CA GLU A 90 18.18 -41.55 1.96
C GLU A 90 18.00 -41.52 0.44
N VAL A 91 16.75 -41.41 -0.03
CA VAL A 91 16.43 -41.33 -1.46
C VAL A 91 15.75 -40.01 -1.82
N VAL A 92 16.00 -39.53 -3.02
CA VAL A 92 15.39 -38.30 -3.56
C VAL A 92 14.50 -38.67 -4.74
N TYR A 93 13.22 -38.31 -4.66
CA TYR A 93 12.28 -38.51 -5.77
C TYR A 93 12.21 -37.26 -6.63
N THR A 94 12.42 -37.41 -7.94
CA THR A 94 12.40 -36.31 -8.90
C THR A 94 11.43 -36.58 -10.05
N ILE A 95 10.93 -35.50 -10.65
CA ILE A 95 10.01 -35.56 -11.79
C ILE A 95 10.68 -34.88 -12.98
N SER A 96 10.68 -35.56 -14.12
CA SER A 96 11.21 -35.01 -15.37
C SER A 96 10.23 -34.04 -16.05
N SER A 97 10.72 -33.26 -17.01
CA SER A 97 9.85 -32.37 -17.80
C SER A 97 8.79 -33.15 -18.61
N ALA A 98 9.11 -34.40 -18.99
CA ALA A 98 8.18 -35.32 -19.62
C ALA A 98 7.06 -35.80 -18.66
N GLY A 99 7.29 -35.73 -17.34
CA GLY A 99 6.36 -36.19 -16.32
C GLY A 99 6.63 -37.62 -15.84
N ASP A 100 7.88 -38.08 -15.95
CA ASP A 100 8.32 -39.38 -15.42
C ASP A 100 8.88 -39.24 -14.00
N LEU A 101 8.57 -40.20 -13.13
CA LEU A 101 9.10 -40.27 -11.77
C LEU A 101 10.43 -41.06 -11.72
N TYR A 102 11.44 -40.47 -11.09
CA TYR A 102 12.73 -41.08 -10.83
C TYR A 102 13.05 -41.12 -9.33
N GLU A 103 13.71 -42.18 -8.89
CA GLU A 103 14.32 -42.33 -7.56
C GLU A 103 15.83 -42.21 -7.74
N TYR A 104 16.44 -41.26 -7.04
CA TYR A 104 17.89 -41.16 -6.87
C TYR A 104 18.28 -41.76 -5.52
N ASP A 105 19.18 -42.73 -5.56
CA ASP A 105 19.71 -43.42 -4.39
C ASP A 105 21.22 -43.55 -4.54
N ARG A 106 21.95 -42.78 -3.73
CA ARG A 106 23.42 -42.70 -3.72
C ARG A 106 24.09 -44.05 -3.46
N LYS A 107 23.42 -44.96 -2.74
CA LYS A 107 23.95 -46.29 -2.39
C LYS A 107 23.69 -47.33 -3.47
N SER A 108 22.80 -47.06 -4.43
CA SER A 108 22.43 -48.00 -5.48
C SER A 108 23.26 -47.86 -6.76
N LYS A 109 23.38 -48.97 -7.50
CA LYS A 109 23.97 -49.03 -8.85
C LYS A 109 22.99 -49.78 -9.78
N PRO A 110 22.36 -49.12 -10.77
CA PRO A 110 22.47 -47.69 -11.10
C PRO A 110 21.85 -46.79 -10.03
N SER A 111 22.43 -45.60 -9.83
CA SER A 111 21.98 -44.63 -8.81
C SER A 111 20.65 -43.95 -9.14
N TRP A 112 20.21 -44.05 -10.40
CA TRP A 112 18.93 -43.54 -10.88
C TRP A 112 18.02 -44.70 -11.29
N LYS A 113 16.79 -44.73 -10.76
CA LYS A 113 15.76 -45.73 -11.09
C LYS A 113 14.49 -45.03 -11.59
N LYS A 114 13.95 -45.47 -12.73
CA LYS A 114 12.69 -44.97 -13.28
C LYS A 114 11.50 -45.77 -12.70
N HIS A 115 10.49 -45.08 -12.19
CA HIS A 115 9.24 -45.71 -11.76
C HIS A 115 8.28 -45.78 -12.95
N ILE A 116 8.06 -46.98 -13.46
CA ILE A 116 7.18 -47.21 -14.61
C ILE A 116 5.73 -47.29 -14.15
N TRP A 117 4.85 -46.55 -14.82
CA TRP A 117 3.40 -46.69 -14.68
C TRP A 117 2.88 -47.44 -15.91
N GLN A 118 2.53 -48.72 -15.74
CA GLN A 118 1.91 -49.55 -16.79
C GLN A 118 0.55 -50.00 -16.30
N GLU A 119 -0.51 -49.43 -16.87
CA GLU A 119 -1.87 -49.94 -16.72
C GLU A 119 -2.35 -50.41 -18.10
N LYS A 120 -2.77 -51.67 -18.20
CA LYS A 120 -3.03 -52.36 -19.48
C LYS A 120 -4.22 -51.79 -20.28
N THR A 121 -4.96 -50.82 -19.74
CA THR A 121 -6.24 -50.35 -20.28
C THR A 121 -6.46 -48.83 -20.20
N ALA A 122 -5.57 -48.04 -19.60
CA ALA A 122 -5.76 -46.59 -19.45
C ALA A 122 -4.57 -45.79 -20.00
N LYS A 123 -4.87 -44.67 -20.66
CA LYS A 123 -3.88 -43.71 -21.18
C LYS A 123 -3.20 -43.07 -19.97
N VAL A 124 -1.94 -43.39 -19.73
CA VAL A 124 -1.18 -42.90 -18.56
C VAL A 124 -0.96 -41.40 -18.69
N SER A 125 -1.49 -40.66 -17.72
CA SER A 125 -1.33 -39.23 -17.62
C SER A 125 0.05 -38.88 -17.04
N PRO A 126 0.83 -37.99 -17.68
CA PRO A 126 2.15 -37.59 -17.18
C PRO A 126 2.05 -36.84 -15.86
N LEU A 127 3.07 -36.98 -15.01
CA LEU A 127 3.13 -36.27 -13.73
C LEU A 127 3.40 -34.77 -13.94
N LEU A 128 2.81 -33.95 -13.07
CA LEU A 128 3.11 -32.53 -12.96
C LEU A 128 4.48 -32.37 -12.27
N PRO A 129 5.44 -31.61 -12.84
CA PRO A 129 6.68 -31.28 -12.16
C PRO A 129 6.43 -30.33 -10.98
N SER A 130 6.01 -30.87 -9.84
CA SER A 130 5.70 -30.12 -8.61
C SER A 130 6.16 -30.88 -7.37
N LYS A 131 6.15 -30.18 -6.22
CA LYS A 131 6.37 -30.81 -4.91
C LYS A 131 5.22 -31.80 -4.60
N GLY A 132 5.57 -32.95 -4.04
CA GLY A 132 4.63 -33.95 -3.53
C GLY A 132 4.72 -34.06 -2.01
N CYS A 133 4.15 -35.13 -1.46
CA CYS A 133 4.34 -35.47 -0.05
C CYS A 133 4.52 -36.98 0.14
N ILE A 134 5.23 -37.35 1.22
CA ILE A 134 5.49 -38.73 1.59
C ILE A 134 4.84 -39.03 2.94
N LEU A 135 4.20 -40.19 3.03
CA LEU A 135 3.63 -40.70 4.27
C LEU A 135 4.11 -42.13 4.51
N HIS A 136 4.49 -42.41 5.75
CA HIS A 136 4.92 -43.73 6.18
C HIS A 136 3.82 -44.41 6.98
N GLY A 137 3.71 -45.74 6.87
CA GLY A 137 2.84 -46.54 7.76
C GLY A 137 1.38 -46.69 7.32
N LEU A 138 0.90 -45.98 6.28
CA LEU A 138 -0.51 -46.00 5.84
C LEU A 138 -1.06 -47.40 5.51
N SER A 139 -0.22 -48.29 4.99
CA SER A 139 -0.56 -49.70 4.67
C SER A 139 0.26 -50.67 5.54
N GLY A 140 0.62 -50.28 6.77
CA GLY A 140 1.40 -51.08 7.73
C GLY A 140 2.83 -50.60 7.94
N ASP A 141 3.51 -51.14 8.97
CA ASP A 141 4.77 -50.64 9.58
C ASP A 141 5.97 -50.45 8.64
N HIS A 142 5.90 -50.99 7.42
CA HIS A 142 6.96 -50.90 6.40
C HIS A 142 6.42 -50.42 5.05
N SER A 143 5.39 -49.57 5.06
CA SER A 143 4.82 -48.97 3.86
C SER A 143 5.21 -47.50 3.70
N GLU A 144 5.37 -47.09 2.45
CA GLU A 144 5.70 -45.72 2.05
C GLU A 144 4.73 -45.33 0.93
N SER A 145 4.07 -44.19 1.09
CA SER A 145 3.06 -43.69 0.16
C SER A 145 3.48 -42.30 -0.30
N LEU A 146 3.86 -42.20 -1.57
CA LEU A 146 4.26 -40.95 -2.21
C LEU A 146 3.08 -40.39 -2.99
N PHE A 147 2.54 -39.26 -2.57
CA PHE A 147 1.42 -38.58 -3.22
C PHE A 147 1.92 -37.51 -4.19
N LEU A 148 1.38 -37.54 -5.42
CA LEU A 148 1.81 -36.71 -6.55
C LEU A 148 0.58 -36.23 -7.34
N LEU A 149 0.77 -35.20 -8.16
CA LEU A 149 -0.26 -34.71 -9.09
C LEU A 149 0.09 -35.06 -10.54
N THR A 150 -0.91 -35.36 -11.35
CA THR A 150 -0.77 -35.43 -12.81
C THR A 150 -0.90 -34.05 -13.45
N LYS A 151 -0.48 -33.88 -14.72
CA LYS A 151 -0.62 -32.61 -15.46
C LYS A 151 -2.08 -32.18 -15.66
N GLU A 152 -3.02 -33.12 -15.56
CA GLU A 152 -4.46 -32.92 -15.59
C GLU A 152 -5.03 -32.53 -14.22
N GLY A 153 -4.20 -32.52 -13.17
CA GLY A 153 -4.58 -32.13 -11.82
C GLY A 153 -5.31 -33.22 -11.04
N THR A 154 -4.94 -34.49 -11.25
CA THR A 154 -5.47 -35.63 -10.48
C THR A 154 -4.48 -36.12 -9.43
N LEU A 155 -4.98 -36.56 -8.27
CA LEU A 155 -4.19 -37.11 -7.18
C LEU A 155 -3.86 -38.58 -7.46
N VAL A 156 -2.58 -38.90 -7.42
CA VAL A 156 -2.05 -40.27 -7.56
C VAL A 156 -1.09 -40.59 -6.44
N GLU A 157 -1.03 -41.86 -6.07
CA GLU A 157 -0.18 -42.37 -5.01
C GLU A 157 0.72 -43.47 -5.59
N ARG A 158 2.02 -43.30 -5.38
CA ARG A 158 3.02 -44.35 -5.56
C ARG A 158 3.23 -45.05 -4.22
N ARG A 159 2.62 -46.22 -4.06
CA ARG A 159 2.65 -47.00 -2.82
C ARG A 159 3.73 -48.09 -2.87
N LEU A 160 4.61 -48.10 -1.88
CA LEU A 160 5.51 -49.20 -1.57
C LEU A 160 4.90 -49.99 -0.40
N HIS A 161 4.65 -51.28 -0.62
CA HIS A 161 4.22 -52.19 0.43
C HIS A 161 4.92 -53.54 0.23
N GLN A 162 5.56 -54.06 1.28
CA GLN A 162 6.31 -55.33 1.24
C GLN A 162 7.28 -55.43 0.04
N ARG A 163 8.07 -54.37 -0.19
CA ARG A 163 9.03 -54.25 -1.31
C ARG A 163 8.42 -54.28 -2.72
N LYS A 164 7.09 -54.24 -2.84
CA LYS A 164 6.39 -54.12 -4.11
C LYS A 164 5.81 -52.73 -4.26
N TRP A 165 6.02 -52.17 -5.43
CA TRP A 165 5.55 -50.85 -5.75
C TRP A 165 4.27 -50.90 -6.59
N LYS A 166 3.18 -50.28 -6.14
CA LYS A 166 1.89 -50.13 -6.87
C LYS A 166 1.54 -48.66 -7.12
N TRP A 167 0.85 -48.38 -8.22
CA TRP A 167 0.24 -47.08 -8.48
C TRP A 167 -1.23 -47.15 -8.07
N VAL A 168 -1.72 -46.11 -7.38
CA VAL A 168 -3.11 -45.99 -6.95
C VAL A 168 -3.61 -44.61 -7.38
N VAL A 169 -4.74 -44.55 -8.08
CA VAL A 169 -5.35 -43.29 -8.53
C VAL A 169 -6.46 -42.93 -7.54
N HIS A 170 -6.36 -41.76 -6.92
CA HIS A 170 -7.36 -41.22 -6.00
C HIS A 170 -8.33 -40.24 -6.70
N GLY A 171 -7.93 -39.68 -7.85
CA GLY A 171 -8.76 -38.81 -8.67
C GLY A 171 -8.71 -37.35 -8.22
N SER A 172 -9.72 -36.57 -8.60
CA SER A 172 -9.92 -35.18 -8.16
C SER A 172 -11.43 -34.91 -7.95
N PRO A 173 -11.79 -33.85 -7.20
CA PRO A 173 -13.18 -33.42 -7.11
C PRO A 173 -13.79 -33.11 -8.48
N GLU A 174 -15.11 -33.27 -8.63
CA GLU A 174 -15.80 -33.05 -9.90
C GLU A 174 -15.52 -31.67 -10.49
N HIS A 175 -15.11 -31.64 -11.77
CA HIS A 175 -14.80 -30.42 -12.53
C HIS A 175 -13.67 -29.54 -11.94
N GLN A 176 -12.86 -30.06 -11.02
CA GLN A 176 -11.76 -29.34 -10.39
C GLN A 176 -10.41 -29.94 -10.79
N THR A 177 -9.42 -29.08 -11.03
CA THR A 177 -8.03 -29.48 -11.30
C THR A 177 -7.13 -29.04 -10.14
N LEU A 178 -6.47 -30.01 -9.50
CA LEU A 178 -5.57 -29.77 -8.37
C LEU A 178 -4.24 -29.20 -8.88
N THR A 179 -3.66 -28.24 -8.16
CA THR A 179 -2.45 -27.51 -8.61
C THR A 179 -1.24 -27.69 -7.71
N SER A 180 -1.44 -27.92 -6.42
CA SER A 180 -0.38 -28.15 -5.43
C SER A 180 -0.88 -29.02 -4.28
N ILE A 181 0.03 -29.58 -3.48
CA ILE A 181 -0.28 -30.47 -2.34
C ILE A 181 0.30 -29.88 -1.06
N THR A 182 -0.49 -29.87 0.01
CA THR A 182 -0.08 -29.48 1.36
C THR A 182 -0.42 -30.59 2.35
N LEU A 183 0.55 -31.08 3.10
CA LEU A 183 0.31 -32.03 4.19
C LEU A 183 0.01 -31.26 5.47
N ALA A 184 -1.12 -31.55 6.13
CA ALA A 184 -1.45 -30.92 7.40
C ALA A 184 -0.55 -31.45 8.53
N LEU A 185 -0.22 -30.59 9.50
CA LEU A 185 0.45 -31.01 10.73
C LEU A 185 -0.51 -31.86 11.57
N GLN A 186 -0.03 -33.00 12.06
CA GLN A 186 -0.82 -33.97 12.82
C GLN A 186 -0.57 -33.85 14.33
N ASP A 187 -1.61 -34.07 15.13
CA ASP A 187 -1.49 -34.35 16.56
C ASP A 187 -1.35 -35.87 16.76
N GLU A 188 -0.28 -36.28 17.46
CA GLU A 188 0.03 -37.69 17.80
C GLU A 188 -1.08 -38.36 18.63
N SER A 189 -1.94 -37.57 19.29
CA SER A 189 -2.83 -38.06 20.34
C SER A 189 -4.30 -38.27 19.95
N SER A 190 -4.78 -37.83 18.77
CA SER A 190 -6.24 -37.73 18.55
C SER A 190 -6.80 -38.02 17.15
N GLU A 191 -6.04 -37.91 16.05
CA GLU A 191 -6.64 -38.01 14.72
C GLU A 191 -6.59 -39.41 14.11
N THR A 192 -7.75 -39.97 13.79
CA THR A 192 -7.94 -41.23 13.05
C THR A 192 -7.71 -41.07 11.55
N PHE A 193 -7.58 -39.83 11.06
CA PHE A 193 -7.43 -39.48 9.66
C PHE A 193 -6.15 -38.64 9.44
N ILE A 194 -5.72 -38.58 8.19
CA ILE A 194 -4.68 -37.71 7.66
C ILE A 194 -5.34 -36.82 6.61
N SER A 195 -5.09 -35.51 6.69
CA SER A 195 -5.64 -34.53 5.77
C SER A 195 -4.57 -33.97 4.83
N LEU A 196 -4.88 -33.96 3.54
CA LEU A 196 -4.10 -33.28 2.51
C LEU A 196 -4.93 -32.12 1.95
N PHE A 197 -4.33 -30.94 1.82
CA PHE A 197 -4.98 -29.74 1.29
C PHE A 197 -4.47 -29.41 -0.11
N PHE A 198 -5.39 -29.06 -1.01
CA PHE A 198 -5.13 -28.84 -2.42
C PHE A 198 -5.78 -27.55 -2.92
N PRO A 199 -4.98 -26.54 -3.25
CA PRO A 199 -5.40 -25.43 -4.10
C PRO A 199 -5.75 -25.91 -5.50
N THR A 200 -6.88 -25.43 -6.01
CA THR A 200 -7.40 -25.76 -7.35
C THR A 200 -7.15 -24.66 -8.37
N SER A 201 -7.28 -24.97 -9.65
CA SER A 201 -7.20 -23.96 -10.72
C SER A 201 -8.32 -22.92 -10.64
N THR A 202 -9.44 -23.21 -9.96
CA THR A 202 -10.50 -22.23 -9.73
C THR A 202 -10.21 -21.33 -8.53
N GLY A 203 -9.16 -21.59 -7.74
CA GLY A 203 -8.77 -20.80 -6.57
C GLY A 203 -9.39 -21.25 -5.25
N SER A 204 -10.10 -22.38 -5.23
CA SER A 204 -10.66 -22.99 -4.01
C SER A 204 -9.68 -23.99 -3.40
N VAL A 205 -9.75 -24.19 -2.09
CA VAL A 205 -8.97 -25.21 -1.36
C VAL A 205 -9.85 -26.40 -1.02
N PHE A 206 -9.40 -27.60 -1.39
CA PHE A 206 -10.04 -28.86 -1.03
C PHE A 206 -9.18 -29.64 -0.05
N GLU A 207 -9.83 -30.36 0.85
CA GLU A 207 -9.23 -31.29 1.80
C GLU A 207 -9.54 -32.73 1.36
N TYR A 208 -8.52 -33.58 1.33
CA TYR A 208 -8.66 -35.03 1.14
C TYR A 208 -8.34 -35.74 2.45
N GLN A 209 -9.32 -36.43 3.01
CA GLN A 209 -9.20 -37.15 4.27
C GLN A 209 -9.03 -38.64 4.04
N MET A 210 -7.99 -39.24 4.64
CA MET A 210 -7.70 -40.67 4.58
C MET A 210 -7.43 -41.27 5.97
N PRO A 211 -7.91 -42.48 6.29
CA PRO A 211 -7.71 -43.08 7.61
C PRO A 211 -6.26 -43.52 7.85
N LYS A 212 -5.76 -43.39 9.10
CA LYS A 212 -4.38 -43.76 9.50
C LYS A 212 -4.11 -45.27 9.51
N GLN A 213 -5.12 -46.09 9.79
CA GLN A 213 -5.00 -47.56 9.78
C GLN A 213 -5.97 -48.17 8.78
N LEU A 214 -5.43 -48.71 7.69
CA LEU A 214 -6.18 -49.56 6.76
C LEU A 214 -6.40 -50.92 7.44
N GLY A 215 -7.43 -51.05 8.27
CA GLY A 215 -7.91 -52.36 8.73
C GLY A 215 -8.24 -53.26 7.53
N THR A 216 -8.20 -54.58 7.76
CA THR A 216 -8.34 -55.71 6.83
C THR A 216 -9.49 -55.60 5.80
N VAL A 217 -9.38 -54.69 4.83
CA VAL A 217 -10.34 -54.52 3.74
C VAL A 217 -9.66 -54.90 2.42
N PRO A 218 -10.27 -55.74 1.56
CA PRO A 218 -9.64 -56.22 0.34
C PRO A 218 -9.23 -55.06 -0.57
N ASN A 219 -8.05 -55.22 -1.18
CA ASN A 219 -7.51 -54.34 -2.22
C ASN A 219 -8.61 -53.89 -3.20
N ASN A 220 -8.85 -52.57 -3.27
CA ASN A 220 -9.43 -51.78 -4.36
C ASN A 220 -10.70 -50.94 -4.06
N GLN A 221 -11.17 -50.76 -2.83
CA GLN A 221 -12.27 -49.80 -2.56
C GLN A 221 -12.08 -49.00 -1.28
N PHE A 222 -11.36 -47.87 -1.36
CA PHE A 222 -11.52 -46.74 -0.44
C PHE A 222 -11.12 -45.45 -1.15
N PRO A 223 -12.06 -44.68 -1.71
CA PRO A 223 -11.81 -43.28 -2.04
C PRO A 223 -11.88 -42.49 -0.72
N GLY A 224 -10.82 -41.74 -0.38
CA GLY A 224 -10.87 -40.77 0.70
C GLY A 224 -11.97 -39.73 0.45
N ALA A 225 -12.41 -39.07 1.51
CA ALA A 225 -13.47 -38.07 1.42
C ALA A 225 -12.88 -36.72 1.00
N TRP A 226 -13.53 -36.06 0.04
CA TRP A 226 -13.20 -34.70 -0.36
C TRP A 226 -14.09 -33.70 0.39
N GLY A 227 -13.48 -32.75 1.11
CA GLY A 227 -14.13 -31.60 1.71
C GLY A 227 -13.75 -30.32 0.97
N SER A 228 -14.70 -29.42 0.72
CA SER A 228 -14.38 -28.09 0.17
C SER A 228 -14.32 -27.06 1.29
N HIS A 229 -13.24 -26.28 1.31
CA HIS A 229 -13.07 -25.11 2.18
C HIS A 229 -13.25 -23.80 1.40
N GLU A 230 -13.70 -23.89 0.15
CA GLU A 230 -13.88 -22.76 -0.77
C GLU A 230 -12.64 -21.85 -0.83
N HIS A 231 -12.85 -20.55 -0.96
CA HIS A 231 -11.81 -19.52 -0.95
C HIS A 231 -12.30 -18.37 -0.05
N PRO A 232 -11.42 -17.49 0.45
CA PRO A 232 -11.84 -16.33 1.24
C PRO A 232 -12.85 -15.46 0.46
N LEU A 233 -13.70 -14.72 1.20
CA LEU A 233 -14.90 -14.03 0.67
C LEU A 233 -14.63 -13.07 -0.51
N HIS A 234 -13.39 -12.64 -0.70
CA HIS A 234 -12.98 -11.67 -1.72
C HIS A 234 -11.66 -11.99 -2.43
N ALA A 235 -11.13 -13.21 -2.27
CA ALA A 235 -9.87 -13.61 -2.89
C ALA A 235 -9.81 -15.11 -3.16
N LYS A 236 -8.91 -15.50 -4.06
CA LYS A 236 -8.68 -16.89 -4.46
C LYS A 236 -7.33 -17.36 -3.97
N ALA A 237 -7.23 -18.62 -3.56
CA ALA A 237 -5.95 -19.23 -3.25
C ALA A 237 -5.07 -19.31 -4.50
N ALA A 238 -3.79 -18.99 -4.33
CA ALA A 238 -2.81 -18.96 -5.41
C ALA A 238 -2.61 -20.36 -6.00
N ARG A 239 -2.61 -20.42 -7.33
CA ARG A 239 -2.49 -21.68 -8.07
C ARG A 239 -1.05 -22.15 -8.10
N GLY A 240 -0.85 -23.45 -7.86
CA GLY A 240 0.48 -24.07 -7.93
C GLY A 240 1.40 -23.76 -6.75
N ILE A 241 0.92 -23.02 -5.75
CA ILE A 241 1.64 -22.72 -4.51
C ILE A 241 1.08 -23.62 -3.41
N ALA A 242 1.94 -24.38 -2.72
CA ALA A 242 1.51 -25.19 -1.59
C ALA A 242 1.26 -24.28 -0.36
N GLY A 243 0.28 -24.63 0.45
CA GLY A 243 0.06 -23.97 1.74
C GLY A 243 1.21 -24.26 2.71
N LEU A 244 1.39 -23.38 3.68
CA LEU A 244 2.36 -23.52 4.75
C LEU A 244 1.63 -23.86 6.05
N PRO A 245 1.72 -25.10 6.56
CA PRO A 245 1.10 -25.44 7.83
C PRO A 245 1.87 -24.78 8.99
N LEU A 246 1.17 -24.01 9.82
CA LEU A 246 1.75 -23.32 10.97
C LEU A 246 1.66 -24.16 12.24
N GLN A 247 0.46 -24.68 12.50
CA GLN A 247 0.11 -25.51 13.65
C GLN A 247 -0.97 -26.49 13.23
N VAL A 248 -1.27 -27.47 14.09
CA VAL A 248 -2.40 -28.38 13.87
C VAL A 248 -3.67 -27.54 13.69
N GLY A 249 -4.34 -27.72 12.55
CA GLY A 249 -5.56 -26.98 12.22
C GLY A 249 -5.35 -25.52 11.76
N ARG A 250 -4.12 -25.05 11.49
CA ARG A 250 -3.81 -23.70 10.96
C ARG A 250 -2.88 -23.79 9.75
N ILE A 251 -3.33 -23.34 8.58
CA ILE A 251 -2.56 -23.39 7.32
C ILE A 251 -2.62 -22.03 6.63
N LEU A 252 -1.46 -21.49 6.24
CA LEU A 252 -1.37 -20.29 5.41
C LEU A 252 -1.41 -20.63 3.94
N PHE A 253 -2.12 -19.82 3.16
CA PHE A 253 -2.15 -19.86 1.71
C PHE A 253 -1.79 -18.49 1.15
N ALA A 254 -0.96 -18.47 0.12
CA ALA A 254 -0.84 -17.30 -0.74
C ALA A 254 -2.12 -17.13 -1.55
N LEU A 255 -2.51 -15.89 -1.83
CA LEU A 255 -3.67 -15.56 -2.65
C LEU A 255 -3.24 -15.09 -4.04
N ASP A 256 -4.11 -15.27 -5.04
CA ASP A 256 -3.91 -14.85 -6.44
C ASP A 256 -3.65 -13.33 -6.57
N ASP A 257 -4.06 -12.56 -5.56
CA ASP A 257 -3.91 -11.11 -5.48
C ASP A 257 -2.63 -10.68 -4.74
N GLY A 258 -1.81 -11.62 -4.24
CA GLY A 258 -0.54 -11.32 -3.57
C GLY A 258 -0.61 -11.17 -2.05
N ARG A 259 -1.80 -11.28 -1.44
CA ARG A 259 -1.97 -11.34 0.02
C ARG A 259 -1.71 -12.75 0.56
N LEU A 260 -1.67 -12.86 1.89
CA LEU A 260 -1.74 -14.13 2.60
C LEU A 260 -3.12 -14.31 3.23
N ALA A 261 -3.60 -15.54 3.29
CA ALA A 261 -4.78 -15.90 4.04
C ALA A 261 -4.50 -17.14 4.89
N GLU A 262 -5.02 -17.12 6.11
CA GLU A 262 -4.99 -18.24 7.03
C GLU A 262 -6.30 -19.02 6.96
N LEU A 263 -6.21 -20.31 6.65
CA LEU A 263 -7.28 -21.28 6.84
C LEU A 263 -7.08 -21.95 8.20
N HIS A 264 -8.00 -21.72 9.13
CA HIS A 264 -7.86 -22.23 10.50
C HIS A 264 -9.15 -22.77 11.08
N LEU A 265 -9.04 -23.72 12.03
CA LEU A 265 -10.19 -24.13 12.83
C LEU A 265 -10.72 -22.94 13.64
N ALA A 266 -12.04 -22.82 13.74
CA ALA A 266 -12.68 -21.72 14.45
C ALA A 266 -12.20 -21.65 15.91
N GLY A 267 -11.58 -20.52 16.28
CA GLY A 267 -11.05 -20.27 17.63
C GLY A 267 -9.56 -20.57 17.83
N LEU A 268 -8.84 -21.07 16.83
CA LEU A 268 -7.38 -21.31 16.90
C LEU A 268 -6.51 -20.30 16.13
N GLY A 269 -7.07 -19.62 15.13
CA GLY A 269 -6.36 -18.67 14.26
C GLY A 269 -7.13 -17.35 14.11
N GLY A 270 -6.62 -16.45 13.28
CA GLY A 270 -7.21 -15.14 13.01
C GLY A 270 -6.24 -13.96 13.17
N GLU A 271 -6.70 -12.76 12.83
CA GLU A 271 -5.90 -11.50 12.85
C GLU A 271 -5.24 -11.22 14.21
N THR A 272 -5.86 -11.68 15.30
CA THR A 272 -5.36 -11.48 16.67
C THR A 272 -4.52 -12.63 17.20
N SER A 273 -4.28 -13.68 16.41
CA SER A 273 -3.68 -14.94 16.85
C SER A 273 -2.25 -15.09 16.29
N GLY A 274 -1.26 -14.81 17.14
CA GLY A 274 0.15 -14.97 16.80
C GLY A 274 0.59 -16.41 16.46
N PRO A 275 1.85 -16.60 16.02
CA PRO A 275 2.38 -17.92 15.63
C PRO A 275 2.66 -18.85 16.83
N SER A 276 2.46 -18.39 18.07
CA SER A 276 2.68 -19.17 19.27
C SER A 276 1.55 -20.17 19.53
N VAL A 277 1.88 -21.28 20.18
CA VAL A 277 0.89 -22.31 20.58
C VAL A 277 -0.02 -21.69 21.64
N PRO A 278 -1.34 -21.63 21.45
CA PRO A 278 -2.24 -21.13 22.48
C PRO A 278 -2.14 -22.05 23.71
N GLN A 279 -1.70 -21.51 24.84
CA GLN A 279 -1.77 -22.22 26.11
C GLN A 279 -3.24 -22.33 26.54
N ASN A 280 -3.75 -23.57 26.50
CA ASN A 280 -4.99 -24.01 27.16
C ASN A 280 -6.31 -23.39 26.67
N PHE A 281 -6.90 -23.96 25.62
CA PHE A 281 -8.35 -23.94 25.47
C PHE A 281 -8.96 -25.32 25.74
N ARG A 282 -9.53 -25.46 26.94
CA ARG A 282 -10.42 -26.56 27.35
C ARG A 282 -11.83 -26.42 26.75
N ARG A 283 -11.95 -25.99 25.48
CA ARG A 283 -13.22 -25.94 24.74
C ARG A 283 -13.13 -26.90 23.56
N LYS A 284 -14.20 -27.69 23.35
CA LYS A 284 -14.35 -28.57 22.18
C LYS A 284 -14.03 -27.77 20.92
N ALA A 285 -12.91 -28.07 20.28
CA ALA A 285 -12.55 -27.46 19.01
C ALA A 285 -13.65 -27.76 18.00
N SER A 286 -14.17 -26.72 17.35
CA SER A 286 -15.02 -26.89 16.18
C SER A 286 -14.19 -27.56 15.09
N THR A 287 -14.75 -28.56 14.40
CA THR A 287 -14.12 -29.19 13.23
C THR A 287 -14.25 -28.35 11.95
N LYS A 288 -14.88 -27.17 12.04
CA LYS A 288 -15.10 -26.27 10.89
C LYS A 288 -13.94 -25.30 10.72
N TYR A 289 -13.33 -25.32 9.54
CA TYR A 289 -12.35 -24.33 9.11
C TYR A 289 -13.02 -23.01 8.68
N VAL A 290 -12.32 -21.91 8.93
CA VAL A 290 -12.70 -20.53 8.58
C VAL A 290 -11.48 -19.82 7.99
N TRP A 291 -11.72 -18.90 7.07
CA TRP A 291 -10.70 -18.06 6.46
C TRP A 291 -10.52 -16.74 7.22
N THR A 292 -9.27 -16.34 7.36
CA THR A 292 -8.87 -14.98 7.75
C THR A 292 -7.85 -14.45 6.75
N ILE A 293 -8.00 -13.21 6.28
CA ILE A 293 -7.00 -12.58 5.41
C ILE A 293 -5.98 -11.85 6.29
N LEU A 294 -4.70 -12.03 5.98
CA LEU A 294 -3.59 -11.38 6.68
C LEU A 294 -2.97 -10.34 5.74
N ASP A 295 -3.16 -9.06 6.07
CA ASP A 295 -2.48 -7.97 5.38
C ASP A 295 -1.03 -7.92 5.87
N VAL A 296 -0.08 -8.37 5.04
CA VAL A 296 1.36 -8.40 5.37
C VAL A 296 2.12 -7.22 4.77
N PRO A 297 3.21 -6.76 5.40
CA PRO A 297 4.03 -5.65 4.91
C PRO A 297 4.50 -5.78 3.46
N GLU A 298 4.77 -6.99 2.98
CA GLU A 298 5.20 -7.25 1.60
C GLU A 298 4.04 -7.26 0.58
N SER A 299 2.80 -7.39 1.06
CA SER A 299 1.57 -7.22 0.29
C SER A 299 1.01 -5.79 0.39
N GLU A 300 1.65 -4.93 1.19
CA GLU A 300 1.31 -3.52 1.29
C GLU A 300 1.42 -2.85 -0.07
N GLY A 301 0.41 -2.08 -0.44
CA GLY A 301 0.37 -1.50 -1.77
C GLY A 301 -0.09 -2.47 -2.86
N TRP A 302 -0.20 -3.77 -2.56
CA TRP A 302 -0.40 -4.85 -3.54
C TRP A 302 0.80 -5.04 -4.48
N ASN A 303 2.01 -4.78 -3.97
CA ASN A 303 3.26 -4.85 -4.72
C ASN A 303 3.95 -6.22 -4.66
N ALA A 304 3.27 -7.25 -4.14
CA ALA A 304 3.84 -8.59 -3.97
C ALA A 304 4.36 -9.22 -5.28
N GLU A 305 3.80 -8.82 -6.43
CA GLU A 305 4.27 -9.26 -7.75
C GLU A 305 5.64 -8.67 -8.15
N TYR A 306 6.11 -7.62 -7.46
CA TYR A 306 7.44 -7.02 -7.65
C TYR A 306 8.48 -7.61 -6.68
N CYS A 307 8.09 -8.59 -5.85
CA CYS A 307 9.03 -9.33 -5.02
C CYS A 307 9.89 -10.25 -5.89
N THR A 308 11.05 -9.76 -6.35
CA THR A 308 12.04 -10.59 -7.03
C THR A 308 13.13 -11.04 -6.05
N GLU A 309 13.48 -12.34 -6.10
CA GLU A 309 14.52 -12.93 -5.24
C GLU A 309 15.86 -12.18 -5.37
N GLU A 310 16.12 -11.57 -6.54
CA GLU A 310 17.39 -10.91 -6.89
C GLU A 310 17.62 -9.58 -6.15
N ARG A 311 16.57 -8.84 -5.77
CA ARG A 311 16.67 -7.52 -5.09
C ARG A 311 16.26 -7.54 -3.61
N GLY A 312 15.83 -8.69 -3.11
CA GLY A 312 15.36 -8.85 -1.73
C GLY A 312 14.03 -8.11 -1.43
N PRO A 313 13.56 -8.14 -0.17
CA PRO A 313 12.23 -7.66 0.23
C PRO A 313 12.03 -6.14 0.05
N ARG A 314 13.10 -5.37 -0.14
CA ARG A 314 13.03 -3.93 -0.47
C ARG A 314 12.33 -3.67 -1.79
N ASN A 315 12.41 -4.60 -2.75
CA ASN A 315 11.74 -4.44 -4.04
C ASN A 315 10.20 -4.46 -3.89
N CYS A 316 9.69 -5.31 -2.99
CA CYS A 316 8.27 -5.37 -2.65
C CYS A 316 7.77 -4.02 -2.11
N MET A 317 8.53 -3.42 -1.19
CA MET A 317 8.16 -2.15 -0.57
C MET A 317 8.25 -0.96 -1.55
N ALA A 318 9.19 -1.01 -2.51
CA ALA A 318 9.39 0.04 -3.50
C ALA A 318 8.55 -0.11 -4.77
N GLY A 319 8.03 -1.32 -5.06
CA GLY A 319 7.31 -1.61 -6.31
C GLY A 319 8.17 -1.46 -7.57
N THR A 320 9.48 -1.69 -7.48
CA THR A 320 10.39 -1.49 -8.62
C THR A 320 10.34 -2.63 -9.63
N LYS A 321 10.00 -2.32 -10.87
CA LYS A 321 9.98 -3.28 -11.98
C LYS A 321 11.41 -3.57 -12.48
N ASP A 322 11.74 -4.83 -12.73
CA ASP A 322 12.94 -5.18 -13.48
C ASP A 322 12.73 -4.85 -14.96
N GLU A 323 13.35 -3.77 -15.43
CA GLU A 323 13.55 -3.57 -16.86
C GLU A 323 14.65 -4.53 -17.31
N SER A 324 14.27 -5.57 -18.05
CA SER A 324 15.23 -6.47 -18.68
C SER A 324 16.03 -5.69 -19.72
N ASN A 325 17.26 -5.33 -19.39
CA ASN A 325 18.26 -4.78 -20.31
C ASN A 325 18.76 -5.86 -21.29
N ASP A 326 17.86 -6.44 -22.08
CA ASP A 326 18.26 -7.27 -23.21
C ASP A 326 17.74 -6.67 -24.52
N SER A 327 18.68 -6.00 -25.19
CA SER A 327 18.73 -5.66 -26.60
C SER A 327 17.71 -4.62 -27.12
N GLY A 328 18.24 -3.44 -27.45
CA GLY A 328 17.57 -2.49 -28.31
C GLY A 328 17.29 -3.10 -29.68
N ILE A 329 16.07 -2.91 -30.16
CA ILE A 329 15.66 -2.50 -31.51
C ILE A 329 14.13 -2.44 -31.51
N SER A 330 13.59 -1.29 -31.92
CA SER A 330 12.22 -1.10 -32.41
C SER A 330 11.06 -1.26 -31.40
N SER A 331 10.59 -0.09 -30.94
CA SER A 331 9.22 0.13 -30.46
C SER A 331 8.19 -0.20 -31.56
N VAL A 332 7.71 -1.44 -31.60
CA VAL A 332 6.50 -1.82 -32.34
C VAL A 332 5.65 -2.74 -31.48
N THR A 333 4.43 -2.25 -31.21
CA THR A 333 3.21 -2.97 -30.80
C THR A 333 3.29 -4.50 -30.86
N GLY A 334 3.62 -5.13 -29.74
CA GLY A 334 3.50 -6.58 -29.52
C GLY A 334 2.18 -6.92 -28.84
N ARG A 335 1.28 -7.58 -29.57
CA ARG A 335 0.01 -8.15 -29.08
C ARG A 335 0.21 -8.92 -27.77
N ARG A 336 -0.59 -8.56 -26.75
CA ARG A 336 -0.82 -9.35 -25.53
C ARG A 336 -1.10 -10.81 -25.90
N LYS A 337 -0.26 -11.74 -25.44
CA LYS A 337 -0.73 -13.10 -25.12
C LYS A 337 -1.73 -12.92 -23.98
N GLN A 338 -3.01 -13.17 -24.27
CA GLN A 338 -4.09 -13.18 -23.30
C GLN A 338 -3.72 -14.15 -22.16
N SER A 339 -3.21 -13.63 -21.04
CA SER A 339 -3.41 -14.31 -19.76
C SER A 339 -4.89 -14.17 -19.43
N GLN A 340 -5.54 -15.29 -19.14
CA GLN A 340 -6.94 -15.34 -18.79
C GLN A 340 -7.23 -14.34 -17.68
N ALA A 341 -8.23 -13.49 -17.91
CA ALA A 341 -8.71 -12.50 -16.95
C ALA A 341 -8.99 -13.16 -15.60
N GLN A 342 -8.21 -12.79 -14.58
CA GLN A 342 -8.48 -13.14 -13.18
C GLN A 342 -9.71 -12.33 -12.75
N ASN A 343 -10.85 -13.01 -12.65
CA ASN A 343 -12.18 -12.43 -12.38
C ASN A 343 -12.39 -11.85 -10.95
N TYR A 344 -11.32 -11.46 -10.25
CA TYR A 344 -11.39 -10.84 -8.91
C TYR A 344 -10.73 -9.47 -8.84
N TYR A 345 -10.09 -9.03 -9.94
CA TYR A 345 -9.91 -7.61 -10.17
C TYR A 345 -11.28 -7.00 -10.42
N LEU A 346 -11.48 -5.77 -9.96
CA LEU A 346 -12.61 -4.99 -10.41
C LEU A 346 -12.52 -4.89 -11.96
N LEU A 347 -13.28 -5.75 -12.68
CA LEU A 347 -13.35 -5.82 -14.13
C LEU A 347 -13.39 -4.40 -14.70
N LEU A 348 -12.49 -4.09 -15.64
CA LEU A 348 -12.68 -2.98 -16.56
C LEU A 348 -14.05 -3.19 -17.21
N GLY A 349 -15.03 -2.35 -16.85
CA GLY A 349 -16.40 -2.48 -17.32
C GLY A 349 -16.45 -2.64 -18.83
N THR A 350 -16.83 -3.84 -19.27
CA THR A 350 -17.37 -4.06 -20.60
C THR A 350 -18.83 -3.69 -20.49
N SER A 351 -19.27 -2.74 -21.31
CA SER A 351 -20.62 -2.17 -21.34
C SER A 351 -21.71 -3.24 -21.22
N GLY A 352 -22.45 -3.19 -20.11
CA GLY A 352 -23.70 -3.91 -19.90
C GLY A 352 -24.48 -3.23 -18.78
N GLU A 353 -25.50 -2.46 -19.14
CA GLU A 353 -26.48 -1.89 -18.19
C GLU A 353 -27.13 -3.02 -17.38
N PRO A 354 -27.42 -2.81 -16.09
CA PRO A 354 -28.77 -2.36 -15.75
C PRO A 354 -28.89 -1.37 -14.57
N ASN A 355 -29.98 -0.60 -14.65
CA ASN A 355 -30.68 0.19 -13.64
C ASN A 355 -30.05 1.49 -13.11
N LYS A 356 -30.52 2.56 -13.75
CA LYS A 356 -30.40 3.99 -13.45
C LYS A 356 -30.82 4.32 -12.01
N SER A 357 -29.86 4.79 -11.22
CA SER A 357 -30.04 5.96 -10.36
C SER A 357 -29.06 7.03 -10.86
N SER A 358 -29.45 7.73 -11.92
CA SER A 358 -28.72 8.90 -12.41
C SER A 358 -28.98 10.08 -11.48
N GLU A 359 -28.38 10.07 -10.30
CA GLU A 359 -28.16 11.32 -9.59
C GLU A 359 -26.83 11.88 -10.11
N GLU A 360 -26.93 12.74 -11.13
CA GLU A 360 -25.87 13.70 -11.44
C GLU A 360 -25.76 14.69 -10.29
N TYR A 361 -25.09 14.27 -9.20
CA TYR A 361 -24.61 15.20 -8.21
C TYR A 361 -23.45 16.00 -8.83
N ASN A 362 -23.75 17.26 -9.14
CA ASN A 362 -22.76 18.27 -9.46
C ASN A 362 -22.03 18.65 -8.18
N LEU A 363 -20.69 18.66 -8.23
CA LEU A 363 -19.90 19.29 -7.18
C LEU A 363 -20.40 20.73 -7.01
N PRO A 364 -20.46 21.29 -5.78
CA PRO A 364 -20.81 22.69 -5.59
C PRO A 364 -19.92 23.58 -6.47
N ASP A 365 -20.48 24.62 -7.09
CA ASP A 365 -19.76 25.51 -8.01
C ASP A 365 -18.48 26.11 -7.39
N ASP A 366 -18.44 26.24 -6.05
CA ASP A 366 -17.30 26.76 -5.27
C ASP A 366 -16.31 25.71 -4.73
N TRP A 367 -16.41 24.43 -5.12
CA TRP A 367 -15.61 23.35 -4.54
C TRP A 367 -14.09 23.55 -4.62
N ILE A 368 -13.60 23.95 -5.80
CA ILE A 368 -12.17 24.22 -6.00
C ILE A 368 -11.74 25.40 -5.14
N ARG A 369 -12.60 26.42 -5.04
CA ARG A 369 -12.33 27.64 -4.30
C ARG A 369 -12.20 27.38 -2.80
N SER A 370 -13.09 26.58 -2.21
CA SER A 370 -13.01 26.27 -0.78
C SER A 370 -11.76 25.44 -0.40
N ASN A 371 -11.19 24.68 -1.34
CA ASN A 371 -10.11 23.74 -1.03
C ASN A 371 -8.76 24.11 -1.62
N PHE A 372 -8.70 24.98 -2.63
CA PHE A 372 -7.50 25.24 -3.44
C PHE A 372 -7.17 26.73 -3.64
N ARG A 373 -7.78 27.64 -2.87
CA ARG A 373 -7.61 29.10 -3.05
C ARG A 373 -6.26 29.67 -2.61
N LEU A 374 -5.62 29.04 -1.62
CA LEU A 374 -4.33 29.44 -1.06
C LEU A 374 -3.25 28.41 -1.43
N ARG A 375 -2.00 28.80 -1.69
CA ARG A 375 -0.90 27.83 -1.87
C ARG A 375 0.43 28.42 -1.41
N LEU A 376 1.12 27.72 -0.52
CA LEU A 376 2.50 28.06 -0.17
C LEU A 376 3.44 27.68 -1.33
N LEU A 377 4.34 28.59 -1.73
CA LEU A 377 5.37 28.31 -2.74
C LEU A 377 6.74 28.14 -2.08
N TYR A 378 7.11 29.08 -1.20
CA TYR A 378 8.35 29.06 -0.45
C TYR A 378 8.08 29.25 1.03
N GLU A 379 8.54 28.31 1.86
CA GLU A 379 8.45 28.37 3.31
C GLU A 379 8.92 29.73 3.86
N GLY A 380 8.07 30.36 4.67
CA GLY A 380 8.30 31.65 5.31
C GLY A 380 8.51 32.85 4.37
N LYS A 381 8.40 32.66 3.04
CA LYS A 381 8.81 33.68 2.06
C LYS A 381 7.72 34.08 1.09
N SER A 382 6.95 33.14 0.53
CA SER A 382 5.83 33.49 -0.33
C SER A 382 4.72 32.46 -0.41
N PHE A 383 3.49 32.97 -0.50
CA PHE A 383 2.28 32.20 -0.77
C PHE A 383 1.38 32.93 -1.75
N PHE A 384 0.48 32.18 -2.39
CA PHE A 384 -0.46 32.67 -3.38
C PHE A 384 -1.87 32.67 -2.84
N LEU A 385 -2.66 33.64 -3.31
CA LEU A 385 -4.08 33.80 -3.05
C LEU A 385 -4.80 34.03 -4.39
N ILE A 386 -5.87 33.27 -4.62
CA ILE A 386 -6.80 33.52 -5.72
C ILE A 386 -8.01 34.31 -5.20
N THR A 387 -8.40 35.35 -5.91
CA THR A 387 -9.53 36.20 -5.50
C THR A 387 -10.88 35.66 -5.94
N ASN A 388 -11.98 36.22 -5.42
CA ASN A 388 -13.33 35.81 -5.85
C ASN A 388 -13.55 36.08 -7.35
N ASP A 389 -12.88 37.11 -7.88
CA ASP A 389 -12.92 37.49 -9.30
C ASP A 389 -11.93 36.67 -10.16
N GLY A 390 -11.19 35.74 -9.54
CA GLY A 390 -10.24 34.85 -10.21
C GLY A 390 -8.89 35.49 -10.57
N LEU A 391 -8.56 36.65 -9.97
CA LEU A 391 -7.22 37.25 -10.03
C LEU A 391 -6.26 36.49 -9.12
N VAL A 392 -5.00 36.38 -9.56
CA VAL A 392 -3.94 35.67 -8.86
C VAL A 392 -2.99 36.67 -8.22
N PHE A 393 -2.78 36.54 -6.90
CA PHE A 393 -1.82 37.34 -6.16
C PHE A 393 -0.80 36.45 -5.45
N GLU A 394 0.43 36.93 -5.36
CA GLU A 394 1.49 36.38 -4.55
C GLU A 394 1.81 37.37 -3.43
N TYR A 395 1.75 36.92 -2.18
CA TYR A 395 2.28 37.67 -1.05
C TYR A 395 3.72 37.22 -0.82
N VAL A 396 4.69 38.09 -1.07
CA VAL A 396 6.11 37.77 -1.03
C VAL A 396 6.89 38.76 -0.18
N CYS A 397 7.88 38.24 0.54
CA CYS A 397 8.85 39.04 1.26
C CYS A 397 10.06 39.35 0.36
N ILE A 398 10.24 40.63 -0.01
CA ILE A 398 11.37 41.13 -0.79
C ILE A 398 12.13 42.12 0.09
N GLU A 399 13.41 41.84 0.37
CA GLU A 399 14.27 42.72 1.19
C GLU A 399 13.64 43.11 2.55
N ASN A 400 12.96 42.17 3.20
CA ASN A 400 12.22 42.34 4.46
C ASN A 400 10.93 43.18 4.37
N VAL A 401 10.46 43.50 3.18
CA VAL A 401 9.17 44.15 2.94
C VAL A 401 8.19 43.15 2.33
N TRP A 402 7.00 43.07 2.90
CA TRP A 402 5.92 42.24 2.38
C TRP A 402 5.11 43.00 1.34
N VAL A 403 4.96 42.41 0.16
CA VAL A 403 4.22 43.01 -0.95
C VAL A 403 3.28 42.01 -1.61
N TRP A 404 2.15 42.51 -2.09
CA TRP A 404 1.24 41.77 -2.97
C TRP A 404 1.64 42.00 -4.42
N LEU A 405 2.06 40.94 -5.11
CA LEU A 405 2.33 40.94 -6.54
C LEU A 405 1.14 40.32 -7.28
N ARG A 406 0.61 41.04 -8.26
CA ARG A 406 -0.42 40.52 -9.16
C ARG A 406 0.23 39.76 -10.30
N HIS A 407 -0.25 38.57 -10.58
CA HIS A 407 0.20 37.75 -11.71
C HIS A 407 -0.91 37.75 -12.76
N ASP A 408 -0.69 38.48 -13.85
CA ASP A 408 -1.66 38.53 -14.93
C ASP A 408 -1.74 37.20 -15.67
N SER A 409 -2.98 36.76 -15.91
CA SER A 409 -3.30 35.53 -16.63
C SER A 409 -4.43 35.82 -17.61
N SER A 410 -4.49 35.05 -18.70
CA SER A 410 -5.48 35.25 -19.77
C SER A 410 -6.87 34.69 -19.42
N SER A 411 -6.99 33.91 -18.34
CA SER A 411 -8.22 33.25 -17.92
C SER A 411 -8.45 33.47 -16.44
N THR A 412 -9.71 33.51 -16.00
CA THR A 412 -10.05 33.65 -14.58
C THR A 412 -9.74 32.34 -13.84
N MET A 413 -8.86 32.42 -12.84
CA MET A 413 -8.42 31.25 -12.07
C MET A 413 -9.40 30.91 -10.96
N ASN A 414 -9.60 29.62 -10.69
CA ASN A 414 -10.50 29.13 -9.64
C ASN A 414 -9.75 28.50 -8.46
N GLY A 415 -8.57 27.93 -8.68
CA GLY A 415 -7.76 27.30 -7.62
C GLY A 415 -6.36 26.86 -8.05
N ILE A 416 -5.47 26.69 -7.08
CA ILE A 416 -4.10 26.17 -7.22
C ILE A 416 -4.07 24.70 -6.78
N VAL A 417 -4.19 23.82 -7.76
CA VAL A 417 -4.42 22.38 -7.58
C VAL A 417 -3.14 21.55 -7.43
N GLY A 418 -1.97 22.14 -7.61
CA GLY A 418 -0.69 21.44 -7.49
C GLY A 418 0.52 22.38 -7.48
N SER A 419 1.64 21.88 -6.99
CA SER A 419 2.94 22.56 -7.02
C SER A 419 4.06 21.57 -7.27
N TYR A 420 5.00 21.90 -8.14
CA TYR A 420 6.15 21.04 -8.41
C TYR A 420 7.37 21.88 -8.82
N ASN A 421 8.47 21.69 -8.08
CA ASN A 421 9.75 22.34 -8.34
C ASN A 421 9.66 23.86 -8.60
N GLY A 422 8.93 24.59 -7.75
CA GLY A 422 8.73 26.04 -7.87
C GLY A 422 7.72 26.47 -8.95
N SER A 423 7.13 25.53 -9.68
CA SER A 423 6.03 25.79 -10.62
C SER A 423 4.68 25.50 -9.99
N LEU A 424 3.65 26.23 -10.42
CA LEU A 424 2.28 26.10 -9.92
C LEU A 424 1.34 25.57 -10.99
N PHE A 425 0.45 24.67 -10.59
CA PHE A 425 -0.60 24.11 -11.41
C PHE A 425 -1.93 24.71 -10.96
N MET A 426 -2.59 25.44 -11.86
CA MET A 426 -3.79 26.21 -11.58
C MET A 426 -4.95 25.75 -12.47
N ALA A 427 -6.15 25.72 -11.92
CA ALA A 427 -7.37 25.43 -12.65
C ALA A 427 -8.15 26.72 -12.89
N ASP A 428 -8.59 26.95 -14.13
CA ASP A 428 -9.52 28.04 -14.44
C ASP A 428 -10.97 27.70 -14.01
N THR A 429 -11.88 28.66 -14.19
CA THR A 429 -13.33 28.48 -13.96
C THR A 429 -13.97 27.39 -14.83
N PHE A 430 -13.40 27.10 -16.00
CA PHE A 430 -13.83 26.03 -16.90
C PHE A 430 -13.21 24.66 -16.57
N GLY A 431 -12.30 24.58 -15.59
CA GLY A 431 -11.54 23.39 -15.21
C GLY A 431 -10.36 23.07 -16.13
N SER A 432 -9.91 23.99 -16.98
CA SER A 432 -8.66 23.87 -17.73
C SER A 432 -7.47 24.02 -16.81
N LEU A 433 -6.46 23.17 -16.97
CA LEU A 433 -5.22 23.19 -16.22
C LEU A 433 -4.19 24.08 -16.91
N PHE A 434 -3.66 25.04 -16.16
CA PHE A 434 -2.55 25.91 -16.56
C PHE A 434 -1.33 25.67 -15.67
N LEU A 435 -0.16 25.63 -16.30
CA LEU A 435 1.13 25.63 -15.63
C LEU A 435 1.67 27.07 -15.63
N ARG A 436 1.95 27.59 -14.44
CA ARG A 436 2.66 28.84 -14.21
C ARG A 436 4.11 28.51 -13.84
N GLU A 437 5.04 28.94 -14.67
CA GLU A 437 6.48 28.72 -14.50
C GLU A 437 7.30 29.97 -14.84
N TRP A 438 8.51 30.06 -14.31
CA TRP A 438 9.47 31.06 -14.75
C TRP A 438 10.20 30.55 -16.01
N SER A 439 10.17 31.33 -17.09
CA SER A 439 10.91 31.08 -18.33
C SER A 439 11.67 32.35 -18.71
N ASP A 440 12.99 32.26 -18.81
CA ASP A 440 13.85 33.37 -19.27
C ASP A 440 13.58 34.73 -18.59
N ASN A 441 13.41 34.71 -17.26
CA ASN A 441 13.05 35.85 -16.39
C ASN A 441 11.63 36.44 -16.56
N GLU A 442 10.78 35.82 -17.37
CA GLU A 442 9.36 36.16 -17.46
C GLU A 442 8.46 35.04 -16.91
N ILE A 443 7.23 35.40 -16.57
CA ILE A 443 6.21 34.45 -16.12
C ILE A 443 5.53 33.86 -17.34
N ALA A 444 5.74 32.57 -17.57
CA ALA A 444 5.11 31.83 -18.64
C ALA A 444 3.87 31.07 -18.13
N TRP A 445 2.79 31.16 -18.91
CA TRP A 445 1.57 30.40 -18.70
C TRP A 445 1.39 29.39 -19.83
N ARG A 446 1.31 28.11 -19.48
CA ARG A 446 1.14 27.03 -20.46
C ARG A 446 -0.17 26.29 -20.20
N ASN A 447 -1.01 26.17 -21.22
CA ASN A 447 -2.25 25.40 -21.12
C ASN A 447 -1.94 23.89 -21.22
N CYS A 448 -2.02 23.18 -20.09
CA CYS A 448 -1.79 21.74 -19.99
C CYS A 448 -2.99 20.92 -20.48
N THR A 449 -4.21 21.48 -20.44
CA THR A 449 -5.41 20.81 -20.97
C THR A 449 -5.43 20.78 -22.50
N ALA A 450 -4.82 21.75 -23.17
CA ALA A 450 -4.66 21.75 -24.63
C ALA A 450 -3.68 20.67 -25.14
N MET A 451 -2.90 20.05 -24.25
CA MET A 451 -1.97 18.97 -24.61
C MET A 451 -2.70 17.68 -25.00
N ARG A 452 -1.98 16.77 -25.65
CA ARG A 452 -2.54 15.47 -26.07
C ARG A 452 -3.11 14.71 -24.87
N LYS A 453 -4.37 14.29 -24.97
CA LYS A 453 -5.16 13.61 -23.92
C LYS A 453 -5.44 14.49 -22.68
N GLY A 454 -5.28 15.81 -22.78
CA GLY A 454 -5.70 16.73 -21.73
C GLY A 454 -7.19 16.62 -21.42
N ARG A 455 -7.53 16.85 -20.16
CA ARG A 455 -8.90 16.77 -19.62
C ARG A 455 -9.14 17.95 -18.70
N SER A 456 -10.42 18.27 -18.48
CA SER A 456 -10.82 19.24 -17.47
C SER A 456 -10.82 18.60 -16.08
N ILE A 457 -10.35 19.36 -15.09
CA ILE A 457 -10.15 18.94 -13.71
C ILE A 457 -11.09 19.66 -12.74
N VAL A 458 -11.30 19.06 -11.57
CA VAL A 458 -12.12 19.57 -10.45
C VAL A 458 -11.43 19.51 -9.10
N GLY A 459 -10.23 18.94 -9.04
CA GLY A 459 -9.47 18.80 -7.81
C GLY A 459 -8.05 18.32 -8.11
N GLY A 460 -7.18 18.45 -7.12
CA GLY A 460 -5.79 18.05 -7.23
C GLY A 460 -5.18 17.62 -5.91
N GLN A 461 -3.88 17.82 -5.81
CA GLN A 461 -3.04 17.32 -4.73
C GLN A 461 -3.43 17.95 -3.37
N PRO A 462 -3.75 17.15 -2.33
CA PRO A 462 -3.92 17.61 -0.96
C PRO A 462 -2.62 18.20 -0.38
N TRP A 463 -2.73 19.18 0.53
CA TRP A 463 -1.59 19.95 1.07
C TRP A 463 -1.08 19.43 2.41
N ASP A 464 0.03 18.67 2.40
CA ASP A 464 0.63 18.16 3.65
C ASP A 464 2.15 18.34 3.74
N ARG A 465 2.78 19.14 2.86
CA ARG A 465 4.23 19.37 2.91
C ARG A 465 4.57 20.86 2.96
N LEU A 466 5.41 21.23 3.93
CA LEU A 466 6.17 22.48 3.88
C LEU A 466 7.10 22.43 2.64
N PRO A 467 6.89 23.30 1.63
CA PRO A 467 7.76 23.39 0.47
C PRO A 467 9.08 24.06 0.86
N GLY A 468 10.21 23.37 0.64
CA GLY A 468 11.54 23.89 0.98
C GLY A 468 12.66 22.84 0.95
N LYS A 469 12.33 21.55 1.14
CA LYS A 469 13.28 20.46 0.89
C LYS A 469 13.28 20.10 -0.59
N ALA A 470 14.32 20.53 -1.32
CA ALA A 470 14.53 20.15 -2.71
C ALA A 470 14.54 18.62 -2.84
N ARG A 471 13.49 18.05 -3.44
CA ARG A 471 13.50 16.64 -3.83
C ARG A 471 14.30 16.54 -5.13
N ARG A 472 15.20 15.57 -5.23
CA ARG A 472 15.83 15.28 -6.53
C ARG A 472 14.72 14.86 -7.49
N ALA A 473 14.57 15.60 -8.59
CA ALA A 473 13.62 15.24 -9.63
C ALA A 473 13.95 13.83 -10.15
N THR A 474 12.94 12.97 -10.25
CA THR A 474 13.09 11.59 -10.72
C THR A 474 12.41 11.39 -12.07
N THR A 475 12.82 10.34 -12.79
CA THR A 475 12.25 9.88 -14.06
C THR A 475 10.76 9.59 -14.04
N GLU A 476 10.16 9.48 -12.85
CA GLU A 476 8.81 8.99 -12.66
C GLU A 476 7.92 9.98 -11.88
N ASP A 477 8.37 11.22 -11.71
CA ASP A 477 7.62 12.24 -10.98
C ASP A 477 6.29 12.55 -11.69
N SER A 478 5.21 12.45 -10.91
CA SER A 478 3.85 12.67 -11.39
C SER A 478 3.00 13.43 -10.38
N ILE A 479 2.06 14.22 -10.89
CA ILE A 479 1.02 14.89 -10.11
C ILE A 479 -0.32 14.27 -10.45
N PHE A 480 -1.17 14.08 -9.45
CA PHE A 480 -2.49 13.50 -9.66
C PHE A 480 -3.59 14.55 -9.56
N PHE A 481 -4.60 14.41 -10.41
CA PHE A 481 -5.76 15.29 -10.48
C PHE A 481 -7.05 14.47 -10.56
N VAL A 482 -8.15 15.08 -10.13
CA VAL A 482 -9.49 14.54 -10.32
C VAL A 482 -10.15 15.26 -11.49
N SER A 483 -10.67 14.52 -12.46
CA SER A 483 -11.36 15.07 -13.63
C SER A 483 -12.81 15.45 -13.32
N LYS A 484 -13.42 16.31 -14.16
CA LYS A 484 -14.87 16.64 -14.08
C LYS A 484 -15.78 15.41 -14.10
N ASN A 485 -15.38 14.34 -14.79
CA ASN A 485 -16.13 13.08 -14.85
C ASN A 485 -15.84 12.10 -13.71
N GLY A 486 -15.04 12.49 -12.71
CA GLY A 486 -14.73 11.68 -11.53
C GLY A 486 -13.73 10.55 -11.79
N ARG A 487 -12.74 10.80 -12.65
CA ARG A 487 -11.60 9.90 -12.88
C ARG A 487 -10.34 10.48 -12.25
N LEU A 488 -9.46 9.58 -11.81
CA LEU A 488 -8.10 9.94 -11.43
C LEU A 488 -7.26 10.10 -12.69
N LEU A 489 -6.54 11.21 -12.78
CA LEU A 489 -5.63 11.52 -13.87
C LEU A 489 -4.22 11.64 -13.30
N GLN A 490 -3.26 10.99 -13.95
CA GLN A 490 -1.85 11.17 -13.67
C GLN A 490 -1.24 12.09 -14.72
N PHE A 491 -0.58 13.14 -14.27
CA PHE A 491 0.17 14.08 -15.08
C PHE A 491 1.65 13.90 -14.79
N MET A 492 2.36 13.25 -15.72
CA MET A 492 3.81 13.08 -15.63
C MET A 492 4.49 14.44 -15.87
N VAL A 493 5.43 14.80 -15.00
CA VAL A 493 6.15 16.08 -15.01
C VAL A 493 7.67 15.93 -15.14
N TYR A 494 8.16 14.69 -15.31
CA TYR A 494 9.58 14.39 -15.45
C TYR A 494 10.24 15.21 -16.56
N MET A 495 11.38 15.87 -16.25
CA MET A 495 12.23 16.61 -17.20
C MET A 495 11.46 17.56 -18.15
N ARG A 496 10.28 18.07 -17.74
CA ARG A 496 9.38 18.90 -18.57
C ARG A 496 8.74 18.15 -19.76
N GLU A 497 8.78 16.82 -19.77
CA GLU A 497 8.01 15.97 -20.68
C GLU A 497 6.61 15.72 -20.12
N PHE A 498 5.68 16.61 -20.45
CA PHE A 498 4.32 16.56 -19.95
C PHE A 498 3.48 15.50 -20.66
N LYS A 499 2.92 14.57 -19.88
CA LYS A 499 2.06 13.51 -20.43
C LYS A 499 0.91 13.16 -19.49
N TRP A 500 -0.29 13.16 -20.07
CA TRP A 500 -1.51 12.71 -19.40
C TRP A 500 -1.68 11.19 -19.50
N LYS A 501 -2.01 10.57 -18.36
CA LYS A 501 -2.50 9.19 -18.25
C LYS A 501 -3.84 9.20 -17.51
N ASP A 502 -4.81 8.49 -18.06
CA ASP A 502 -6.11 8.28 -17.43
C ASP A 502 -6.03 7.02 -16.58
N CYS A 503 -6.00 7.20 -15.25
CA CYS A 503 -5.97 6.13 -14.25
C CYS A 503 -7.38 5.55 -13.99
N LYS A 504 -8.39 6.07 -14.69
CA LYS A 504 -9.80 5.70 -14.56
C LYS A 504 -10.31 5.97 -13.14
N ASN A 505 -11.29 5.20 -12.74
CA ASN A 505 -11.95 5.31 -11.45
C ASN A 505 -12.21 3.89 -10.92
N PRO A 506 -12.38 3.72 -9.59
CA PRO A 506 -12.81 2.46 -9.04
C PRO A 506 -14.14 2.01 -9.66
N GLN A 507 -14.42 0.71 -9.64
CA GLN A 507 -15.53 0.06 -10.38
C GLN A 507 -16.86 0.83 -10.29
N ASN A 508 -17.23 1.54 -11.37
CA ASN A 508 -18.44 2.38 -11.47
C ASN A 508 -18.58 3.48 -10.39
N VAL A 509 -17.56 3.75 -9.59
CA VAL A 509 -17.56 4.79 -8.55
C VAL A 509 -16.74 5.97 -9.04
N LYS A 510 -17.33 7.17 -9.06
CA LYS A 510 -16.60 8.40 -9.39
C LYS A 510 -15.70 8.79 -8.21
N VAL A 511 -14.48 9.22 -8.51
CA VAL A 511 -13.57 9.82 -7.52
C VAL A 511 -14.11 11.20 -7.12
N ALA A 512 -14.13 11.47 -5.82
CA ALA A 512 -14.54 12.75 -5.24
C ALA A 512 -13.31 13.62 -4.97
N SER A 513 -12.35 13.12 -4.20
CA SER A 513 -11.14 13.83 -3.80
C SER A 513 -9.95 12.90 -3.61
N ILE A 514 -8.75 13.48 -3.64
CA ILE A 514 -7.50 12.80 -3.30
C ILE A 514 -7.24 13.03 -1.81
N VAL A 515 -7.00 11.93 -1.09
CA VAL A 515 -6.68 11.92 0.35
C VAL A 515 -5.17 12.05 0.54
N ASP A 516 -4.41 11.27 -0.21
CA ASP A 516 -2.95 11.27 -0.22
C ASP A 516 -2.43 11.03 -1.63
N GLN A 517 -1.30 11.68 -1.95
CA GLN A 517 -0.57 11.47 -3.19
C GLN A 517 0.89 11.13 -2.89
N GLU A 518 1.15 9.85 -2.60
CA GLU A 518 2.48 9.29 -2.42
C GLU A 518 3.26 9.87 -1.22
N LEU A 519 2.59 10.51 -0.23
CA LEU A 519 3.22 10.95 1.02
C LEU A 519 3.14 9.88 2.10
N PHE A 520 2.01 9.18 2.16
CA PHE A 520 1.85 8.07 3.09
C PHE A 520 2.69 6.88 2.65
N ARG A 521 2.56 6.50 1.37
CA ARG A 521 3.27 5.36 0.76
C ARG A 521 3.66 5.68 -0.68
N GLU A 522 4.89 5.39 -1.07
CA GLU A 522 5.36 5.59 -2.44
C GLU A 522 4.54 4.77 -3.45
N ASN A 523 4.31 5.31 -4.65
CA ASN A 523 3.54 4.71 -5.74
C ASN A 523 2.05 4.46 -5.45
N ILE A 524 1.55 4.87 -4.29
CA ILE A 524 0.17 4.70 -3.88
C ILE A 524 -0.54 6.06 -3.79
N VAL A 525 -1.77 6.09 -4.30
CA VAL A 525 -2.65 7.26 -4.19
C VAL A 525 -3.93 6.83 -3.48
N PHE A 526 -4.24 7.47 -2.36
CA PHE A 526 -5.50 7.27 -1.65
C PHE A 526 -6.53 8.29 -2.10
N VAL A 527 -7.75 7.84 -2.35
CA VAL A 527 -8.85 8.69 -2.82
C VAL A 527 -10.16 8.33 -2.13
N THR A 528 -11.02 9.32 -1.97
CA THR A 528 -12.40 9.10 -1.53
C THR A 528 -13.31 9.03 -2.74
N GLY A 529 -14.13 7.98 -2.84
CA GLY A 529 -15.19 7.87 -3.85
C GLY A 529 -16.40 8.72 -3.48
N ARG A 530 -17.22 9.11 -4.46
CA ARG A 530 -18.49 9.84 -4.21
C ARG A 530 -19.51 9.02 -3.40
N ASN A 531 -19.31 7.71 -3.29
CA ASN A 531 -20.05 6.84 -2.38
C ASN A 531 -19.58 6.93 -0.92
N GLY A 532 -18.59 7.79 -0.61
CA GLY A 532 -18.04 7.98 0.73
C GLY A 532 -17.13 6.85 1.20
N ARG A 533 -16.61 6.02 0.30
CA ARG A 533 -15.66 4.94 0.62
C ARG A 533 -14.23 5.31 0.27
N LEU A 534 -13.28 4.76 1.04
CA LEU A 534 -11.85 4.91 0.79
C LEU A 534 -11.35 3.90 -0.24
N TYR A 535 -10.65 4.41 -1.25
CA TYR A 535 -10.00 3.63 -2.29
C TYR A 535 -8.52 3.94 -2.37
N GLN A 536 -7.79 2.96 -2.88
CA GLN A 536 -6.38 3.06 -3.18
C GLN A 536 -6.15 2.75 -4.66
N TYR A 537 -5.33 3.56 -5.31
CA TYR A 537 -4.81 3.31 -6.64
C TYR A 537 -3.31 3.03 -6.58
N ASN A 538 -2.89 1.94 -7.22
CA ASN A 538 -1.48 1.58 -7.35
C ASN A 538 -0.96 2.04 -8.73
N LYS A 539 0.02 2.94 -8.72
CA LYS A 539 0.66 3.53 -9.91
C LYS A 539 1.42 2.52 -10.76
N VAL A 540 1.93 1.45 -10.14
CA VAL A 540 2.73 0.40 -10.79
C VAL A 540 1.83 -0.61 -11.50
N THR A 541 0.78 -1.10 -10.82
CA THR A 541 -0.11 -2.15 -11.33
C THR A 541 -1.30 -1.62 -12.14
N ASP A 542 -1.60 -0.32 -12.02
CA ASP A 542 -2.82 0.30 -12.54
C ASP A 542 -4.12 -0.27 -11.95
N LEU A 543 -4.04 -0.90 -10.77
CA LEU A 543 -5.18 -1.49 -10.09
C LEU A 543 -5.79 -0.56 -9.03
N TRP A 544 -7.10 -0.74 -8.85
CA TRP A 544 -7.90 -0.08 -7.82
C TRP A 544 -8.25 -1.07 -6.72
N HIS A 545 -8.21 -0.59 -5.49
CA HIS A 545 -8.59 -1.33 -4.29
C HIS A 545 -9.56 -0.52 -3.44
N GLU A 546 -10.50 -1.21 -2.79
CA GLU A 546 -11.44 -0.63 -1.83
C GLU A 546 -11.07 -1.10 -0.44
N HIS A 547 -10.86 -0.17 0.48
CA HIS A 547 -10.58 -0.51 1.87
C HIS A 547 -11.86 -0.93 2.59
N TYR A 548 -11.74 -1.94 3.46
CA TYR A 548 -12.85 -2.32 4.31
C TYR A 548 -13.22 -1.14 5.21
N GLN A 549 -14.46 -0.69 5.10
CA GLN A 549 -15.01 0.44 5.83
C GLN A 549 -16.37 0.02 6.37
N SER A 550 -16.66 0.38 7.62
CA SER A 550 -17.95 0.05 8.22
C SER A 550 -19.09 0.73 7.45
N GLN A 551 -20.27 0.08 7.40
CA GLN A 551 -21.39 0.61 6.63
C GLN A 551 -21.96 1.93 7.18
N HIS A 552 -21.72 2.21 8.46
CA HIS A 552 -22.16 3.41 9.16
C HIS A 552 -21.18 4.58 8.96
N LEU A 553 -19.92 4.29 8.71
CA LEU A 553 -18.92 5.31 8.40
C LEU A 553 -19.06 5.70 6.93
N ILE A 554 -19.42 6.96 6.65
CA ILE A 554 -19.47 7.52 5.30
C ILE A 554 -18.55 8.73 5.29
N LEU A 555 -17.53 8.72 4.42
CA LEU A 555 -16.58 9.81 4.30
C LEU A 555 -17.19 10.98 3.51
N SER A 556 -16.76 12.18 3.87
CA SER A 556 -17.03 13.41 3.12
C SER A 556 -16.21 13.45 1.83
N GLU A 557 -16.56 14.37 0.94
CA GLU A 557 -15.82 14.57 -0.30
C GLU A 557 -14.55 15.41 -0.10
N PHE A 558 -14.26 15.88 1.12
CA PHE A 558 -13.10 16.75 1.35
C PHE A 558 -11.78 15.99 1.12
N PRO A 559 -10.76 16.64 0.55
CA PRO A 559 -9.39 16.17 0.61
C PRO A 559 -8.96 15.83 2.05
N GLY A 560 -8.08 14.84 2.17
CA GLY A 560 -7.51 14.42 3.46
C GLY A 560 -6.22 15.13 3.82
N THR A 561 -5.65 14.71 4.96
CA THR A 561 -4.29 15.03 5.39
C THR A 561 -3.57 13.78 5.91
N VAL A 562 -2.28 13.69 5.64
CA VAL A 562 -1.43 12.57 6.08
C VAL A 562 -0.57 12.99 7.26
N ILE A 563 -0.57 12.16 8.30
CA ILE A 563 0.45 12.19 9.35
C ILE A 563 1.38 10.99 9.16
N SER A 564 2.64 11.26 8.85
CA SER A 564 3.68 10.23 8.83
C SER A 564 4.89 10.68 9.66
N PRO A 565 5.30 9.89 10.68
CA PRO A 565 6.47 10.21 11.50
C PRO A 565 7.77 10.29 10.68
N SER A 566 7.87 9.48 9.61
CA SER A 566 8.96 9.59 8.65
C SER A 566 8.61 8.90 7.33
N THR A 567 9.19 9.37 6.21
CA THR A 567 9.05 8.73 4.90
C THR A 567 9.66 7.32 4.82
N LYS A 568 10.36 6.88 5.87
CA LYS A 568 10.95 5.53 5.99
C LYS A 568 10.14 4.60 6.91
N SER A 569 9.19 5.16 7.67
CA SER A 569 8.30 4.41 8.54
C SER A 569 7.13 3.91 7.72
N LEU A 570 6.78 2.63 7.90
CA LEU A 570 5.54 2.09 7.33
C LEU A 570 4.31 2.58 8.12
N SER A 571 4.49 2.92 9.40
CA SER A 571 3.43 3.44 10.28
C SER A 571 3.10 4.90 9.99
N GLY A 572 1.82 5.23 10.05
CA GLY A 572 1.28 6.58 9.98
C GLY A 572 -0.25 6.56 9.90
N SER A 573 -0.83 7.70 9.58
CA SER A 573 -2.29 7.90 9.62
C SER A 573 -2.79 8.77 8.47
N LEU A 574 -3.94 8.40 7.91
CA LEU A 574 -4.73 9.22 7.00
C LEU A 574 -5.89 9.83 7.78
N PHE A 575 -5.99 11.16 7.80
CA PHE A 575 -7.08 11.88 8.44
C PHE A 575 -8.05 12.43 7.39
N MET A 576 -9.33 12.15 7.62
CA MET A 576 -10.44 12.50 6.74
C MET A 576 -11.62 12.97 7.59
N LEU A 577 -12.59 13.64 6.97
CA LEU A 577 -13.85 13.96 7.63
C LEU A 577 -14.93 12.98 7.22
N SER A 578 -15.77 12.58 8.17
CA SER A 578 -17.05 11.93 7.88
C SER A 578 -18.03 12.92 7.25
N ARG A 579 -19.03 12.40 6.54
CA ARG A 579 -20.11 13.21 5.95
C ARG A 579 -20.91 13.99 7.01
N GLU A 580 -20.90 13.52 8.25
CA GLU A 580 -21.53 14.17 9.41
C GLU A 580 -20.64 15.27 10.03
N GLY A 581 -19.43 15.47 9.52
CA GLY A 581 -18.49 16.49 10.00
C GLY A 581 -17.66 16.07 11.21
N GLY A 582 -17.50 14.77 11.45
CA GLY A 582 -16.58 14.23 12.45
C GLY A 582 -15.20 13.91 11.87
N LEU A 583 -14.15 13.96 12.69
CA LEU A 583 -12.80 13.56 12.31
C LEU A 583 -12.63 12.05 12.40
N VAL A 584 -12.04 11.47 11.36
CA VAL A 584 -11.81 10.03 11.21
C VAL A 584 -10.35 9.81 10.81
N GLU A 585 -9.74 8.82 11.45
CA GLU A 585 -8.36 8.39 11.21
C GLU A 585 -8.37 6.95 10.68
N TYR A 586 -7.65 6.73 9.57
CA TYR A 586 -7.30 5.41 9.08
C TYR A 586 -5.80 5.23 9.29
N GLN A 587 -5.43 4.50 10.35
CA GLN A 587 -4.05 4.34 10.78
C GLN A 587 -3.50 2.99 10.39
N TRP A 588 -2.22 2.96 10.02
CA TRP A 588 -1.44 1.74 9.88
C TRP A 588 -0.44 1.63 11.02
N ASN A 589 -0.43 0.48 11.68
CA ASN A 589 0.61 0.07 12.61
C ASN A 589 1.15 -1.30 12.20
N THR A 590 2.46 -1.46 12.20
CA THR A 590 3.12 -2.73 11.88
C THR A 590 2.62 -3.91 12.73
N TRP A 591 2.16 -3.69 13.97
CA TRP A 591 1.74 -4.76 14.88
C TRP A 591 0.25 -5.08 14.81
N TYR A 592 -0.58 -4.11 14.41
CA TYR A 592 -2.05 -4.23 14.47
C TYR A 592 -2.71 -4.10 13.09
N GLY A 593 -1.92 -3.84 12.04
CA GLY A 593 -2.41 -3.62 10.69
C GLY A 593 -3.16 -2.30 10.54
N TRP A 594 -4.11 -2.28 9.61
CA TRP A 594 -4.99 -1.16 9.35
C TRP A 594 -6.10 -1.08 10.39
N ASN A 595 -6.33 0.11 10.93
CA ASN A 595 -7.39 0.33 11.89
C ASN A 595 -8.10 1.66 11.66
N TRP A 596 -9.43 1.64 11.78
CA TRP A 596 -10.27 2.84 11.76
C TRP A 596 -10.45 3.38 13.18
N VAL A 597 -10.27 4.69 13.33
CA VAL A 597 -10.49 5.41 14.59
C VAL A 597 -11.41 6.59 14.31
N GLU A 598 -12.57 6.62 14.96
CA GLU A 598 -13.48 7.76 14.91
C GLU A 598 -13.16 8.70 16.09
N HIS A 599 -12.62 9.89 15.81
CA HIS A 599 -12.35 10.90 16.83
C HIS A 599 -13.57 11.78 17.14
N GLY A 600 -14.57 11.78 16.24
CA GLY A 600 -15.77 12.60 16.38
C GLY A 600 -15.49 14.09 16.23
N THR A 601 -16.22 14.91 16.96
CA THR A 601 -16.11 16.38 16.93
C THR A 601 -15.45 16.93 18.20
N PRO A 602 -14.97 18.19 18.20
CA PRO A 602 -14.36 18.81 19.38
C PRO A 602 -15.27 18.80 20.61
N TYR A 603 -16.54 19.15 20.42
CA TYR A 603 -17.59 19.09 21.44
C TYR A 603 -18.99 19.02 20.79
N LYS A 604 -20.01 18.79 21.62
CA LYS A 604 -21.40 18.61 21.17
C LYS A 604 -21.94 19.91 20.55
N GLY A 605 -22.38 19.85 19.29
CA GLY A 605 -22.99 20.97 18.57
C GLY A 605 -22.06 21.69 17.59
N VAL A 606 -20.77 21.36 17.56
CA VAL A 606 -19.84 21.80 16.51
C VAL A 606 -19.54 20.65 15.57
N ILE A 607 -19.64 20.91 14.28
CA ILE A 607 -19.17 20.02 13.22
C ILE A 607 -17.93 20.64 12.57
N LEU A 608 -17.04 19.80 12.07
CA LEU A 608 -15.86 20.25 11.34
C LEU A 608 -16.27 20.64 9.92
N VAL A 609 -15.82 21.81 9.47
CA VAL A 609 -16.17 22.41 8.18
C VAL A 609 -14.89 22.66 7.37
N GLY A 610 -14.83 22.11 6.17
CA GLY A 610 -13.65 22.22 5.28
C GLY A 610 -12.68 21.04 5.42
N SER A 611 -11.65 21.01 4.58
CA SER A 611 -10.64 19.95 4.62
C SER A 611 -9.79 20.02 5.90
N PRO A 612 -9.34 18.87 6.44
CA PRO A 612 -8.33 18.85 7.49
C PRO A 612 -7.09 19.69 7.12
N GLY A 613 -6.61 20.48 8.08
CA GLY A 613 -5.42 21.29 7.92
C GLY A 613 -4.13 20.47 7.92
N PRO A 614 -2.98 21.11 7.63
CA PRO A 614 -1.68 20.45 7.65
C PRO A 614 -1.34 19.92 9.04
N SER A 615 -0.57 18.82 9.08
CA SER A 615 -0.08 18.23 10.33
C SER A 615 1.24 18.86 10.79
N PHE A 616 1.38 19.04 12.09
CA PHE A 616 2.60 19.54 12.75
C PHE A 616 3.18 18.49 13.68
N GLU A 617 4.53 18.40 13.69
CA GLU A 617 5.32 17.52 14.57
C GLU A 617 4.93 16.03 14.55
N GLY A 618 4.13 15.60 13.57
CA GLY A 618 3.62 14.24 13.48
C GLY A 618 2.57 13.87 14.53
N ASN A 619 2.03 14.83 15.28
CA ASN A 619 1.12 14.58 16.41
C ASN A 619 0.04 15.64 16.63
N GLN A 620 -0.06 16.66 15.77
CA GLN A 620 -0.98 17.78 15.87
C GLN A 620 -1.69 18.05 14.54
N LEU A 621 -2.99 18.35 14.61
CA LEU A 621 -3.84 18.74 13.47
C LEU A 621 -4.70 19.94 13.84
N LEU A 622 -4.74 20.93 12.96
CA LEU A 622 -5.62 22.08 13.08
C LEU A 622 -6.84 21.91 12.17
N LEU A 623 -8.03 22.08 12.73
CA LEU A 623 -9.31 21.89 12.05
C LEU A 623 -10.23 23.09 12.30
N ILE A 624 -11.17 23.34 11.38
CA ILE A 624 -12.07 24.49 11.45
C ILE A 624 -13.46 24.00 11.86
N GLY A 625 -14.04 24.63 12.89
CA GLY A 625 -15.39 24.34 13.37
C GLY A 625 -16.46 25.17 12.66
N SER A 626 -17.70 24.66 12.62
CA SER A 626 -18.87 25.38 12.09
C SER A 626 -19.18 26.69 12.83
N ASP A 627 -18.71 26.81 14.07
CA ASP A 627 -18.77 28.01 14.91
C ASP A 627 -17.85 29.15 14.41
N GLY A 628 -16.88 28.84 13.55
CA GLY A 628 -15.86 29.76 13.04
C GLY A 628 -14.57 29.77 13.87
N ASN A 629 -14.42 28.84 14.83
CA ASN A 629 -13.22 28.67 15.64
C ASN A 629 -12.25 27.67 14.99
N VAL A 630 -10.97 27.81 15.34
CA VAL A 630 -9.94 26.80 15.04
C VAL A 630 -9.83 25.87 16.23
N HIS A 631 -9.84 24.57 15.96
CA HIS A 631 -9.66 23.51 16.96
C HIS A 631 -8.40 22.72 16.67
N LEU A 632 -7.59 22.51 17.71
CA LEU A 632 -6.41 21.66 17.67
C LEU A 632 -6.76 20.26 18.18
N ARG A 633 -6.48 19.26 17.35
CA ARG A 633 -6.44 17.85 17.72
C ARG A 633 -4.99 17.46 17.95
N TYR A 634 -4.62 17.06 19.16
CA TYR A 634 -3.22 16.76 19.50
C TYR A 634 -3.09 15.52 20.36
N MET A 635 -1.96 14.83 20.23
CA MET A 635 -1.62 13.65 21.04
C MET A 635 -0.94 14.08 22.34
N ASP A 636 -1.54 13.77 23.49
CA ASP A 636 -0.95 13.99 24.81
C ASP A 636 -0.87 12.67 25.58
N LYS A 637 0.36 12.23 25.93
CA LYS A 637 0.61 10.99 26.68
C LYS A 637 -0.12 9.77 26.09
N ASN A 638 -0.05 9.59 24.77
CA ASN A 638 -0.74 8.55 23.98
C ASN A 638 -2.28 8.61 24.00
N ALA A 639 -2.87 9.74 24.37
CA ALA A 639 -4.29 9.99 24.25
C ALA A 639 -4.55 11.24 23.43
N TRP A 640 -5.40 11.10 22.42
CA TRP A 640 -5.78 12.24 21.60
C TRP A 640 -6.74 13.19 22.35
N LYS A 641 -6.42 14.49 22.37
CA LYS A 641 -7.20 15.56 23.03
C LYS A 641 -7.60 16.68 22.07
N TRP A 642 -8.61 17.45 22.46
CA TRP A 642 -9.10 18.63 21.74
C TRP A 642 -8.74 19.89 22.52
N LYS A 643 -8.28 20.94 21.84
CA LYS A 643 -8.09 22.30 22.38
C LYS A 643 -8.75 23.30 21.43
N ASP A 644 -9.47 24.27 21.98
CA ASP A 644 -10.03 25.38 21.20
C ASP A 644 -9.00 26.50 21.11
N CYS A 645 -8.68 26.93 19.90
CA CYS A 645 -7.79 28.05 19.59
C CYS A 645 -8.57 29.34 19.24
N GLY A 646 -9.90 29.27 19.18
CA GLY A 646 -10.77 30.39 18.86
C GLY A 646 -10.54 30.96 17.46
N PHE A 647 -10.79 32.25 17.30
CA PHE A 647 -10.53 33.05 16.10
C PHE A 647 -9.78 34.33 16.51
N PRO A 648 -9.09 35.02 15.59
CA PRO A 648 -8.31 36.20 15.96
C PRO A 648 -9.22 37.29 16.53
N SER A 649 -8.96 37.73 17.76
CA SER A 649 -9.67 38.85 18.37
C SER A 649 -9.06 40.18 17.91
N MET A 650 -9.89 41.10 17.43
CA MET A 650 -9.49 42.48 17.18
C MET A 650 -9.30 43.19 18.53
N GLY A 651 -8.14 42.99 19.14
CA GLY A 651 -7.83 43.59 20.44
C GLY A 651 -7.42 45.05 20.30
N ASN A 652 -8.33 45.98 20.57
CA ASN A 652 -7.98 47.24 21.24
C ASN A 652 -7.37 46.88 22.60
N LYS A 653 -6.06 46.63 22.66
CA LYS A 653 -5.33 46.62 23.93
C LYS A 653 -5.05 48.06 24.35
N ILE A 654 -6.08 48.78 24.77
CA ILE A 654 -5.93 49.99 25.58
C ILE A 654 -6.67 49.78 26.89
N GLY A 655 -5.89 49.59 27.96
CA GLY A 655 -6.28 50.02 29.29
C GLY A 655 -6.92 49.00 30.23
N GLU A 656 -6.21 47.92 30.59
CA GLU A 656 -6.36 47.32 31.93
C GLU A 656 -4.97 46.90 32.47
N ALA A 657 -4.15 47.91 32.74
CA ALA A 657 -2.92 47.76 33.51
C ALA A 657 -2.98 48.68 34.73
N HIS A 658 -3.94 48.47 35.63
CA HIS A 658 -3.86 48.95 37.01
C HIS A 658 -4.62 48.00 37.92
N ILE A 659 -3.90 47.11 38.61
CA ILE A 659 -3.92 46.88 40.07
C ILE A 659 -2.99 45.69 40.36
N GLY A 660 -1.96 45.94 41.18
CA GLY A 660 -1.14 44.88 41.81
C GLY A 660 0.34 44.97 41.52
N GLY A 661 1.06 45.81 42.28
CA GLY A 661 2.51 45.96 42.19
C GLY A 661 3.31 44.82 42.81
N GLY A 662 4.60 44.75 42.44
CA GLY A 662 5.59 43.88 43.05
C GLY A 662 6.89 43.89 42.25
N VAL A 663 7.84 44.71 42.71
CA VAL A 663 9.18 44.90 42.15
C VAL A 663 10.02 43.63 42.29
N HIS A 664 10.68 43.19 41.22
CA HIS A 664 12.07 42.71 41.26
C HIS A 664 12.71 42.78 39.86
N GLU A 665 13.79 43.54 39.77
CA GLU A 665 14.68 43.65 38.61
C GLU A 665 15.47 42.35 38.42
N GLU A 666 15.57 41.86 37.17
CA GLU A 666 16.82 41.29 36.64
C GLU A 666 16.80 41.23 35.08
N LYS A 667 17.92 41.70 34.52
CA LYS A 667 18.31 42.06 33.13
C LYS A 667 17.75 41.23 31.93
N PRO A 668 17.41 41.88 30.80
CA PRO A 668 17.18 41.21 29.52
C PRO A 668 18.48 40.90 28.76
N VAL A 669 18.61 39.66 28.29
CA VAL A 669 19.58 39.25 27.26
C VAL A 669 18.98 39.58 25.90
N ARG A 670 19.71 40.37 25.10
CA ARG A 670 19.33 40.82 23.75
C ARG A 670 19.37 39.66 22.75
N ILE A 671 18.29 39.49 21.99
CA ILE A 671 18.28 38.85 20.66
C ILE A 671 17.48 39.78 19.73
N ASP A 672 18.00 40.01 18.53
CA ASP A 672 17.63 41.04 17.54
C ASP A 672 16.10 41.21 17.32
N GLU A 673 15.55 42.28 17.90
CA GLU A 673 14.39 42.99 17.35
C GLU A 673 14.87 43.96 16.27
N ASN A 674 14.62 43.63 15.00
CA ASN A 674 14.50 44.65 13.97
C ASN A 674 13.71 44.13 12.77
N CYS A 675 12.38 44.12 12.90
CA CYS A 675 11.38 44.19 11.82
C CYS A 675 9.99 44.48 12.43
N ALA A 676 9.86 45.55 13.22
CA ALA A 676 8.57 45.95 13.81
C ALA A 676 8.44 47.47 14.05
N SER A 677 9.17 48.32 13.32
CA SER A 677 9.17 49.78 13.55
C SER A 677 9.01 50.56 12.26
N GLY A 678 7.78 50.57 11.75
CA GLY A 678 7.40 51.46 10.66
C GLY A 678 5.91 51.41 10.45
N LEU A 679 5.14 52.01 11.36
CA LEU A 679 3.76 52.49 11.19
C LEU A 679 3.22 52.89 12.58
N ASN A 680 3.64 54.05 13.09
CA ASN A 680 2.97 54.73 14.20
C ASN A 680 3.03 56.23 13.94
N LYS A 681 2.12 56.69 13.09
CA LYS A 681 1.60 58.06 13.07
C LYS A 681 0.40 58.06 12.14
N ASP A 682 -0.67 58.71 12.60
CA ASP A 682 -1.95 58.99 11.92
C ASP A 682 -3.13 58.13 12.41
N GLN A 683 -3.27 58.00 13.73
CA GLN A 683 -4.39 57.31 14.39
C GLN A 683 -5.46 58.24 14.99
N ASP A 684 -5.52 59.51 14.57
CA ASP A 684 -6.45 60.50 15.16
C ASP A 684 -7.66 60.87 14.27
N ASN A 685 -7.83 60.27 13.07
CA ASN A 685 -8.95 60.63 12.17
C ASN A 685 -9.73 59.43 11.59
N LEU A 686 -9.76 58.27 12.26
CA LEU A 686 -10.35 57.04 11.71
C LEU A 686 -11.52 56.46 12.52
N ALA A 687 -12.35 57.30 13.13
CA ALA A 687 -13.51 56.85 13.90
C ALA A 687 -14.78 56.57 13.07
N ASP A 688 -14.83 56.96 11.78
CA ASP A 688 -16.09 57.04 11.01
C ASP A 688 -16.24 56.08 9.82
N LEU A 689 -15.40 55.05 9.67
CA LEU A 689 -15.59 53.97 8.67
C LEU A 689 -15.54 52.58 9.32
N ASN A 690 -16.41 52.32 10.29
CA ASN A 690 -16.65 50.97 10.80
C ASN A 690 -17.44 50.13 9.79
N LEU A 691 -16.75 49.57 8.80
CA LEU A 691 -17.22 48.37 8.10
C LEU A 691 -17.21 47.20 9.11
N ASN A 692 -18.34 46.52 9.29
CA ASN A 692 -18.48 45.37 10.20
C ASN A 692 -17.64 44.18 9.69
N CYS A 693 -16.37 44.12 10.08
CA CYS A 693 -15.46 43.05 9.71
C CYS A 693 -15.69 41.80 10.56
N GLU A 694 -15.96 40.66 9.92
CA GLU A 694 -16.23 39.39 10.59
C GLU A 694 -14.93 38.60 10.84
N PRO A 695 -14.44 38.51 12.09
CA PRO A 695 -13.13 37.92 12.40
C PRO A 695 -13.14 36.39 12.43
N LYS A 696 -14.29 35.76 12.21
CA LYS A 696 -14.42 34.30 12.24
C LYS A 696 -13.70 33.65 11.06
N VAL A 697 -13.21 32.45 11.28
CA VAL A 697 -12.52 31.67 10.24
C VAL A 697 -13.53 31.14 9.21
N ALA A 698 -13.16 31.24 7.94
CA ALA A 698 -13.90 30.67 6.81
C ALA A 698 -13.60 29.17 6.69
N SER A 699 -14.46 28.41 5.99
CA SER A 699 -14.24 26.97 5.76
C SER A 699 -13.15 26.65 4.71
N THR A 700 -12.35 27.64 4.32
CA THR A 700 -11.26 27.46 3.36
C THR A 700 -10.15 26.64 3.99
N ARG A 701 -9.63 25.64 3.26
CA ARG A 701 -8.52 24.80 3.76
C ARG A 701 -7.31 25.68 4.12
N PRO A 702 -6.78 25.60 5.36
CA PRO A 702 -5.62 26.40 5.76
C PRO A 702 -4.33 25.90 5.11
N ILE A 703 -3.33 26.76 5.04
CA ILE A 703 -2.00 26.42 4.50
C ILE A 703 -0.92 26.52 5.58
N PRO A 704 0.06 25.60 5.59
CA PRO A 704 1.23 25.77 6.45
C PRO A 704 2.08 26.89 5.87
N PHE A 705 2.67 27.73 6.73
CA PHE A 705 3.54 28.84 6.32
C PHE A 705 5.00 28.62 6.71
N SER A 706 5.24 28.03 7.89
CA SER A 706 6.54 27.56 8.37
C SER A 706 6.36 26.35 9.30
N GLU A 707 7.44 25.75 9.80
CA GLU A 707 7.41 24.64 10.77
C GLU A 707 6.53 24.90 12.01
N GLY A 708 6.22 26.16 12.35
CA GLY A 708 5.36 26.53 13.47
C GLY A 708 4.33 27.61 13.15
N SER A 709 3.88 27.74 11.89
CA SER A 709 2.91 28.77 11.51
C SER A 709 1.91 28.29 10.46
N VAL A 710 0.67 28.74 10.59
CA VAL A 710 -0.48 28.41 9.72
C VAL A 710 -1.24 29.66 9.34
N ILE A 711 -1.63 29.75 8.07
CA ILE A 711 -2.46 30.84 7.55
C ILE A 711 -3.89 30.34 7.34
N PHE A 712 -4.84 31.08 7.91
CA PHE A 712 -6.27 30.89 7.79
C PHE A 712 -6.91 32.04 7.02
N GLU A 713 -7.98 31.76 6.28
CA GLU A 713 -8.84 32.79 5.69
C GLU A 713 -9.99 33.12 6.65
N LEU A 714 -10.28 34.41 6.80
CA LEU A 714 -11.42 34.90 7.58
C LEU A 714 -12.65 35.08 6.69
N ARG A 715 -13.85 35.08 7.28
CA ARG A 715 -15.12 35.22 6.55
C ARG A 715 -15.26 36.55 5.81
N ASP A 716 -14.52 37.57 6.24
CA ASP A 716 -14.44 38.87 5.58
C ASP A 716 -13.32 38.98 4.51
N GLY A 717 -12.69 37.86 4.16
CA GLY A 717 -11.67 37.77 3.12
C GLY A 717 -10.26 38.20 3.54
N ARG A 718 -10.05 38.64 4.79
CA ARG A 718 -8.70 38.84 5.34
C ARG A 718 -8.03 37.49 5.63
N LEU A 719 -6.72 37.49 5.82
CA LEU A 719 -5.98 36.30 6.28
C LEU A 719 -5.53 36.50 7.72
N ALA A 720 -5.35 35.42 8.47
CA ALA A 720 -4.84 35.44 9.83
C ALA A 720 -3.77 34.37 10.03
N GLU A 721 -2.70 34.74 10.72
CA GLU A 721 -1.60 33.84 11.05
C GLU A 721 -1.74 33.32 12.48
N LEU A 722 -1.75 32.00 12.63
CA LEU A 722 -1.67 31.29 13.90
C LEU A 722 -0.27 30.72 14.03
N GLN A 723 0.43 31.06 15.10
CA GLN A 723 1.84 30.73 15.31
C GLN A 723 2.03 29.96 16.61
N LEU A 724 2.90 28.95 16.58
CA LEU A 724 3.36 28.21 17.74
C LEU A 724 4.42 29.04 18.49
N VAL A 725 4.09 29.43 19.72
CA VAL A 725 4.95 30.19 20.64
C VAL A 725 5.49 29.22 21.69
N GLU A 726 6.79 29.35 21.99
CA GLU A 726 7.49 28.54 23.01
C GLU A 726 7.28 27.02 22.86
N GLU A 727 7.16 26.53 21.61
CA GLU A 727 6.97 25.11 21.26
C GLU A 727 5.76 24.41 21.93
N THR A 728 4.85 25.18 22.53
CA THR A 728 3.80 24.61 23.40
C THR A 728 2.42 25.24 23.20
N GLU A 729 2.33 26.49 22.73
CA GLU A 729 1.05 27.18 22.60
C GLU A 729 0.84 27.86 21.25
N TRP A 730 -0.27 27.52 20.59
CA TRP A 730 -0.74 28.19 19.38
C TRP A 730 -1.45 29.50 19.72
N THR A 731 -0.96 30.61 19.18
CA THR A 731 -1.53 31.95 19.39
C THR A 731 -1.72 32.69 18.07
N TRP A 732 -2.76 33.53 18.00
CA TRP A 732 -2.99 34.39 16.84
C TRP A 732 -1.95 35.50 16.83
N SER A 733 -1.12 35.54 15.78
CA SER A 733 0.03 36.43 15.66
C SER A 733 -0.34 37.75 14.99
N ARG A 734 -0.99 37.68 13.81
CA ARG A 734 -1.38 38.87 13.04
C ARG A 734 -2.52 38.61 12.06
N ILE A 735 -3.15 39.71 11.61
CA ILE A 735 -4.12 39.73 10.52
C ILE A 735 -3.47 40.41 9.31
N ILE A 736 -3.60 39.80 8.13
CA ILE A 736 -3.04 40.28 6.87
C ILE A 736 -4.20 40.76 5.99
N GLY A 737 -4.13 42.02 5.56
CA GLY A 737 -5.06 42.58 4.59
C GLY A 737 -4.87 41.96 3.22
N THR A 738 -5.98 41.66 2.53
CA THR A 738 -5.97 41.13 1.18
C THR A 738 -6.55 42.14 0.20
N PRO A 739 -6.20 42.04 -1.09
CA PRO A 739 -6.84 42.86 -2.14
C PRO A 739 -8.37 42.69 -2.25
N ASN A 740 -8.97 41.68 -1.63
CA ASN A 740 -10.41 41.42 -1.66
C ASN A 740 -11.19 42.04 -0.51
N SER A 741 -10.50 42.45 0.56
CA SER A 741 -11.17 42.84 1.79
C SER A 741 -11.23 44.36 1.90
N LEU A 742 -12.46 44.88 2.08
CA LEU A 742 -12.71 46.30 2.35
C LEU A 742 -12.40 46.69 3.81
N CYS A 743 -12.10 45.70 4.66
CA CYS A 743 -11.86 45.88 6.08
C CYS A 743 -10.52 46.56 6.44
N LEU A 744 -9.65 46.80 5.44
CA LEU A 744 -8.34 47.42 5.58
C LEU A 744 -8.06 48.33 4.36
N GLU A 745 -8.94 49.32 4.09
CA GLU A 745 -8.85 50.20 2.91
C GLU A 745 -7.63 51.15 2.89
N ASN A 746 -6.88 51.30 4.00
CA ASN A 746 -5.80 52.29 4.07
C ASN A 746 -4.54 51.97 3.24
N TYR A 747 -4.41 50.76 2.66
CA TYR A 747 -3.21 50.41 1.89
C TYR A 747 -3.25 50.87 0.41
N TRP A 748 -4.42 51.20 -0.13
CA TRP A 748 -4.61 51.41 -1.58
C TRP A 748 -4.56 52.88 -2.03
N ILE A 749 -4.45 53.86 -1.13
CA ILE A 749 -4.57 55.30 -1.49
C ILE A 749 -3.23 55.95 -1.89
N ALA A 750 -2.07 55.34 -1.66
CA ALA A 750 -0.80 55.97 -1.99
C ALA A 750 -0.23 55.54 -3.35
N LEU A 751 -0.89 55.89 -4.47
CA LEU A 751 -0.26 55.97 -5.82
C LEU A 751 -1.18 56.61 -6.89
N ALA A 752 -2.05 57.53 -6.50
CA ALA A 752 -2.80 58.39 -7.42
C ALA A 752 -2.67 59.87 -7.04
N SER A 753 -1.44 60.34 -6.83
CA SER A 753 -1.14 61.78 -6.81
C SER A 753 0.37 62.03 -6.96
N SER A 754 0.86 61.95 -8.20
CA SER A 754 1.92 62.81 -8.74
C SER A 754 2.00 62.64 -10.25
#